data_AF-A0A0N7HI98-F1
#
_entry.id   AF-A0A0N7HI98-F1
#
_cell.length_a   1.000
_cell.length_b   1.000
_cell.length_c   1.000
_cell.angle_alpha   90.00
_cell.angle_beta   90.00
_cell.angle_gamma   90.00
#
_symmetry.space_group_name_H-M   'P 1'
#
loop_
_entity.id
_entity.type
_entity.pdbx_description
1 polymer ?
#
loop_
_entity_poly.entity_id
_entity_poly.type
_entity_poly.pdbx_seq_one_letter_code
_entity_poly.pdbx_strand_id
1 'polypeptide(L)'
;MAKKTDTATVVDFDQPLNTDPDFSSVHVFSTDDVTGSYDGLNQGVDGGVIDFTGDHGTTVTKEGVTLYPIDSEFGFNVTDFEGAEDKELDGDYAEGWIGDLTIDGVQAGVVISDAPTDTFQTPAVLGTWLAGIGGNTVKASTEHYSVMQDVLSDQQYPGDPDAVYALDDDLILLSQNEAWDGQYVRDLIANAETFGVTDANLDGVIDLSDLLNPNESTISYDIAYSSDYSVTMKDDGKLLYRWGNAVKRPNDVRLEAHLDTPDEWNQRDVFNSLKQLYEITSAELLVHHTITNNPNDQVRPEDFENESAIGTLPTYEIIENYEGETGRTVWASTDDYYAGDGTLYEAGTILRDSALADAASTSLLASIGGMSVDLQEGYTVAWYTTMDREPFEPVLNEDGTEYITGPRWRLLPDKYGQDLPSVVIPIDPSDPMPVTHDEEKYEVGAETQTVLNLLDWETDISPLSISAGWQDNAGDVSVNGLNLTDDFDVAFYIKGDTKPATLYSTELLVDYKAIELHDVGDEIIGGEGDDYLVGIGSNTFTGGEGSDLFVLSYGTSITDVITASTVTDFQVGQDKLGFIGFDALSEFDPEVVALSSVISQGVSGDDLTIFVDGQLAATLTGLAASLSIGEAVDPGEGLNLLDSFFVSNPSDGGEVSEGGEDPADIVGTSGADVLYGTINNDVIFGMGGSDYIYGLAGDDVIDGGAGLDHLYGGAGADSFVFALGTGLDFITDFENGTDMIQLDGISFDDIIIQTYRTADTLISAGDDLMILRGTAVADVTVDDFIFDDAFMVV
;
A
#
# COMPACT_ATOMS: atom_id res chain seq x y z
N MET A 1 -4.46 1.32 -34.41
CA MET A 1 -5.01 0.48 -35.51
C MET A 1 -4.60 -0.96 -35.25
N ALA A 2 -5.45 -1.74 -34.59
CA ALA A 2 -5.15 -3.11 -34.19
C ALA A 2 -5.29 -4.10 -35.35
N LYS A 3 -4.53 -5.20 -35.28
CA LYS A 3 -4.43 -6.25 -36.28
C LYS A 3 -5.13 -7.49 -35.73
N LYS A 4 -5.88 -8.19 -36.57
CA LYS A 4 -6.63 -9.40 -36.20
C LYS A 4 -5.68 -10.50 -35.67
N THR A 5 -5.94 -10.98 -34.45
CA THR A 5 -5.23 -12.10 -33.82
C THR A 5 -5.45 -13.38 -34.62
N ASP A 6 -4.40 -14.18 -34.78
CA ASP A 6 -4.43 -15.43 -35.55
C ASP A 6 -4.70 -16.61 -34.61
N THR A 7 -5.94 -17.09 -34.61
CA THR A 7 -6.46 -18.28 -33.90
C THR A 7 -5.61 -19.57 -34.00
N ALA A 8 -4.60 -19.61 -34.87
CA ALA A 8 -3.71 -20.77 -34.98
C ALA A 8 -2.58 -20.81 -33.93
N THR A 9 -2.41 -19.76 -33.11
CA THR A 9 -1.27 -19.63 -32.17
C THR A 9 -1.59 -19.09 -30.77
N VAL A 10 -2.85 -18.95 -30.38
CA VAL A 10 -3.20 -18.10 -29.21
C VAL A 10 -3.18 -18.87 -27.88
N VAL A 11 -2.22 -18.51 -27.03
CA VAL A 11 -2.51 -18.21 -25.62
C VAL A 11 -2.25 -16.71 -25.50
N ASP A 12 -3.29 -15.91 -25.28
CA ASP A 12 -3.21 -14.45 -25.19
C ASP A 12 -2.99 -14.11 -23.71
N PHE A 13 -1.74 -14.23 -23.26
CA PHE A 13 -1.34 -13.70 -21.98
C PHE A 13 -0.98 -12.23 -22.16
N ASP A 14 -1.37 -11.37 -21.22
CA ASP A 14 -0.80 -10.03 -21.12
C ASP A 14 0.72 -10.20 -21.12
N GLN A 15 1.38 -9.54 -22.05
CA GLN A 15 2.83 -9.63 -22.12
C GLN A 15 3.41 -8.50 -21.29
N PRO A 16 4.35 -8.79 -20.37
CA PRO A 16 5.08 -7.73 -19.70
C PRO A 16 5.76 -6.84 -20.75
N LEU A 17 5.77 -5.54 -20.51
CA LEU A 17 6.51 -4.59 -21.32
C LEU A 17 8.01 -4.79 -21.10
N ASN A 18 8.40 -5.11 -19.86
CA ASN A 18 9.75 -5.48 -19.50
C ASN A 18 9.98 -6.97 -19.74
N THR A 19 10.71 -7.29 -20.81
CA THR A 19 11.01 -8.69 -21.21
C THR A 19 12.43 -9.13 -20.87
N ASP A 20 13.24 -8.23 -20.29
CA ASP A 20 14.65 -8.47 -19.92
C ASP A 20 14.99 -7.59 -18.72
N PRO A 21 14.34 -7.83 -17.55
CA PRO A 21 14.48 -6.95 -16.40
C PRO A 21 15.87 -7.04 -15.75
N ASP A 22 16.30 -5.97 -15.09
CA ASP A 22 17.51 -5.98 -14.25
C ASP A 22 17.37 -6.97 -13.07
N PHE A 23 16.16 -7.10 -12.52
CA PHE A 23 15.82 -8.01 -11.43
C PHE A 23 14.44 -8.65 -11.58
N SER A 24 14.28 -9.90 -11.12
CA SER A 24 13.00 -10.60 -11.07
C SER A 24 12.87 -11.50 -9.84
N SER A 25 11.70 -11.51 -9.20
CA SER A 25 11.35 -12.39 -8.07
C SER A 25 10.03 -13.12 -8.33
N VAL A 26 9.87 -14.37 -7.87
CA VAL A 26 8.68 -15.20 -8.12
C VAL A 26 8.22 -15.88 -6.84
N HIS A 27 6.93 -15.75 -6.53
CA HIS A 27 6.25 -16.48 -5.46
C HIS A 27 5.23 -17.48 -6.04
N VAL A 28 5.19 -18.71 -5.52
CA VAL A 28 4.21 -19.74 -5.93
C VAL A 28 3.26 -20.01 -4.77
N PHE A 29 1.97 -19.74 -4.98
CA PHE A 29 0.99 -19.80 -3.91
C PHE A 29 0.72 -21.23 -3.41
N SER A 30 0.35 -21.28 -2.14
CA SER A 30 0.01 -22.46 -1.36
C SER A 30 -1.00 -22.11 -0.27
N THR A 31 -1.45 -23.12 0.46
CA THR A 31 -2.28 -22.87 1.63
C THR A 31 -1.54 -22.16 2.77
N ASP A 32 -0.21 -22.20 2.81
CA ASP A 32 0.56 -21.53 3.88
C ASP A 32 0.46 -20.00 3.81
N ASP A 33 0.17 -19.48 2.62
CA ASP A 33 0.03 -18.05 2.32
C ASP A 33 -1.31 -17.46 2.76
N VAL A 34 -2.23 -18.27 3.31
CA VAL A 34 -3.55 -17.79 3.74
C VAL A 34 -3.45 -17.05 5.06
N THR A 35 -3.82 -15.78 5.05
CA THR A 35 -3.97 -14.98 6.28
C THR A 35 -5.33 -15.28 6.90
N GLY A 36 -5.39 -15.38 8.23
CA GLY A 36 -6.61 -15.65 8.98
C GLY A 36 -7.03 -14.52 9.93
N SER A 37 -6.22 -13.47 10.10
CA SER A 37 -6.42 -12.44 11.13
C SER A 37 -5.85 -11.09 10.72
N TYR A 38 -6.24 -10.03 11.44
CA TYR A 38 -5.65 -8.69 11.27
C TYR A 38 -4.32 -8.52 12.01
N ASP A 39 -3.91 -9.47 12.85
CA ASP A 39 -2.63 -9.43 13.57
C ASP A 39 -1.51 -10.20 12.85
N GLY A 40 -1.73 -10.58 11.59
CA GLY A 40 -0.74 -11.23 10.74
C GLY A 40 -0.67 -12.76 10.91
N LEU A 41 -1.58 -13.38 11.67
CA LEU A 41 -1.64 -14.84 11.74
C LEU A 41 -1.98 -15.45 10.39
N ASN A 42 -0.98 -16.08 9.75
CA ASN A 42 -1.16 -16.90 8.56
C ASN A 42 -1.16 -18.41 8.88
N GLN A 43 -1.64 -19.19 7.93
CA GLN A 43 -1.75 -20.64 8.02
C GLN A 43 -0.38 -21.34 8.12
N GLY A 44 0.67 -20.77 7.52
CA GLY A 44 2.04 -21.27 7.63
C GLY A 44 2.61 -21.16 9.06
N VAL A 45 2.16 -20.17 9.82
CA VAL A 45 2.56 -19.89 11.21
C VAL A 45 1.71 -20.69 12.20
N ASP A 46 0.37 -20.62 12.11
CA ASP A 46 -0.55 -21.42 12.93
C ASP A 46 -1.57 -22.17 12.08
N GLY A 47 -1.66 -23.48 12.35
CA GLY A 47 -2.50 -24.40 11.60
C GLY A 47 -4.01 -24.30 11.89
N GLY A 48 -4.44 -23.26 12.60
CA GLY A 48 -5.83 -23.05 13.02
C GLY A 48 -6.73 -22.47 11.92
N VAL A 49 -6.16 -21.79 10.94
CA VAL A 49 -6.90 -21.06 9.88
C VAL A 49 -7.64 -22.01 8.93
N ILE A 50 -7.07 -23.18 8.62
CA ILE A 50 -7.67 -24.17 7.70
C ILE A 50 -7.91 -25.51 8.39
N ASP A 51 -9.12 -26.05 8.27
CA ASP A 51 -9.43 -27.39 8.79
C ASP A 51 -9.01 -28.51 7.81
N PHE A 52 -7.74 -28.92 7.88
CA PHE A 52 -7.23 -30.08 7.12
C PHE A 52 -7.76 -31.44 7.60
N THR A 53 -8.47 -31.51 8.73
CA THR A 53 -9.04 -32.78 9.22
C THR A 53 -10.28 -33.18 8.41
N GLY A 54 -10.96 -32.19 7.83
CA GLY A 54 -12.20 -32.36 7.08
C GLY A 54 -13.43 -32.58 7.95
N ASP A 55 -13.33 -32.33 9.26
CA ASP A 55 -14.43 -32.48 10.22
C ASP A 55 -15.56 -31.47 9.94
N HIS A 56 -15.23 -30.29 9.38
CA HIS A 56 -16.19 -29.26 8.95
C HIS A 56 -16.64 -29.43 7.48
N GLY A 57 -16.14 -30.46 6.80
CA GLY A 57 -16.54 -30.84 5.44
C GLY A 57 -15.64 -30.26 4.36
N THR A 58 -15.22 -31.13 3.44
CA THR A 58 -14.38 -30.76 2.28
C THR A 58 -15.20 -30.71 1.01
N THR A 59 -14.81 -29.86 0.07
CA THR A 59 -15.30 -29.91 -1.32
C THR A 59 -14.19 -30.43 -2.25
N VAL A 60 -14.55 -30.91 -3.45
CA VAL A 60 -13.59 -31.42 -4.44
C VAL A 60 -13.90 -30.81 -5.79
N THR A 61 -12.91 -30.18 -6.41
CA THR A 61 -13.05 -29.54 -7.72
C THR A 61 -13.23 -30.57 -8.83
N LYS A 62 -13.62 -30.13 -10.03
CA LYS A 62 -13.78 -31.03 -11.18
C LYS A 62 -12.44 -31.65 -11.60
N GLU A 63 -11.36 -30.92 -11.33
CA GLU A 63 -9.96 -31.24 -11.60
C GLU A 63 -9.39 -32.20 -10.54
N GLY A 64 -10.12 -32.42 -9.44
CA GLY A 64 -9.79 -33.38 -8.40
C GLY A 64 -8.97 -32.81 -7.24
N VAL A 65 -8.92 -31.49 -7.09
CA VAL A 65 -8.29 -30.81 -5.95
C VAL A 65 -9.25 -30.84 -4.76
N THR A 66 -8.78 -31.30 -3.61
CA THR A 66 -9.56 -31.26 -2.35
C THR A 66 -9.41 -29.89 -1.73
N LEU A 67 -10.54 -29.23 -1.45
CA LEU A 67 -10.56 -27.95 -0.76
C LEU A 67 -11.09 -28.13 0.66
N TYR A 68 -10.40 -27.50 1.60
CA TYR A 68 -10.63 -27.52 3.03
C TYR A 68 -11.22 -26.19 3.48
N PRO A 69 -12.13 -26.18 4.45
CA PRO A 69 -12.81 -24.97 4.86
C PRO A 69 -11.89 -24.09 5.72
N ILE A 70 -12.11 -22.76 5.65
CA ILE A 70 -11.29 -21.71 6.28
C ILE A 70 -12.08 -21.06 7.41
N ASP A 71 -11.40 -20.70 8.49
CA ASP A 71 -11.84 -19.83 9.59
C ASP A 71 -10.95 -18.57 9.57
N SER A 72 -11.56 -17.38 9.57
CA SER A 72 -10.82 -16.11 9.54
C SER A 72 -11.57 -14.98 10.24
N GLU A 73 -10.83 -14.03 10.80
CA GLU A 73 -11.34 -12.79 11.40
C GLU A 73 -11.79 -11.75 10.37
N PHE A 74 -11.55 -12.00 9.08
CA PHE A 74 -11.94 -11.06 8.03
C PHE A 74 -13.46 -10.98 7.91
N GLY A 75 -14.01 -9.87 8.41
CA GLY A 75 -15.43 -9.56 8.45
C GLY A 75 -15.89 -9.15 9.84
N PHE A 76 -17.20 -8.95 10.00
CA PHE A 76 -17.76 -8.45 11.26
C PHE A 76 -19.06 -9.17 11.62
N ASN A 77 -19.23 -9.43 12.91
CA ASN A 77 -20.47 -9.85 13.51
C ASN A 77 -21.32 -8.60 13.79
N VAL A 78 -22.38 -8.40 13.00
CA VAL A 78 -23.25 -7.23 13.20
C VAL A 78 -24.61 -7.62 13.77
N THR A 79 -24.92 -7.07 14.94
CA THR A 79 -26.26 -7.07 15.53
C THR A 79 -26.67 -5.65 15.91
N ASP A 80 -27.70 -5.12 15.23
CA ASP A 80 -28.45 -3.91 15.62
C ASP A 80 -27.62 -2.65 15.99
N PHE A 81 -26.55 -2.33 15.25
CA PHE A 81 -25.73 -1.09 15.37
C PHE A 81 -25.27 -0.65 16.78
N GLU A 82 -25.48 -1.45 17.82
CA GLU A 82 -24.80 -1.30 19.11
C GLU A 82 -23.46 -2.03 19.02
N GLY A 83 -22.55 -1.49 18.18
CA GLY A 83 -21.21 -2.02 17.96
C GLY A 83 -21.16 -3.11 16.90
N ALA A 84 -20.50 -2.83 15.78
CA ALA A 84 -19.98 -3.92 14.97
C ALA A 84 -18.84 -4.56 15.76
N GLU A 85 -18.91 -5.87 15.98
CA GLU A 85 -17.85 -6.63 16.63
C GLU A 85 -17.06 -7.33 15.53
N ASP A 86 -15.74 -7.22 15.57
CA ASP A 86 -14.84 -7.97 14.70
C ASP A 86 -15.16 -9.46 14.80
N LYS A 87 -15.04 -10.18 13.69
CA LYS A 87 -15.03 -11.64 13.79
C LYS A 87 -13.80 -12.07 14.59
N GLU A 88 -13.97 -13.10 15.41
CA GLU A 88 -12.86 -13.76 16.09
C GLU A 88 -12.68 -15.15 15.43
N LEU A 89 -11.47 -15.70 15.48
CA LEU A 89 -11.23 -17.12 15.18
C LEU A 89 -11.99 -18.00 16.19
N ASP A 90 -13.18 -18.43 15.80
CA ASP A 90 -14.13 -19.11 16.68
C ASP A 90 -14.26 -20.62 16.39
N GLY A 91 -13.54 -21.10 15.38
CA GLY A 91 -13.56 -22.47 14.89
C GLY A 91 -14.78 -22.81 14.02
N ASP A 92 -15.55 -21.82 13.57
CA ASP A 92 -16.60 -21.98 12.58
C ASP A 92 -16.06 -21.74 11.16
N TYR A 93 -15.54 -22.80 10.54
CA TYR A 93 -14.92 -22.75 9.21
C TYR A 93 -15.96 -22.55 8.08
N ALA A 94 -16.49 -21.34 7.94
CA ALA A 94 -17.59 -21.00 7.04
C ALA A 94 -17.26 -19.88 6.03
N GLU A 95 -16.02 -19.43 6.00
CA GLU A 95 -15.55 -18.25 5.27
C GLU A 95 -15.26 -18.58 3.79
N GLY A 96 -14.79 -19.79 3.53
CA GLY A 96 -14.51 -20.28 2.20
C GLY A 96 -13.86 -21.66 2.23
N TRP A 97 -13.32 -22.08 1.09
CA TRP A 97 -12.60 -23.32 0.92
C TRP A 97 -11.34 -23.11 0.08
N ILE A 98 -10.26 -23.77 0.47
CA ILE A 98 -8.98 -23.68 -0.22
C ILE A 98 -8.21 -25.01 -0.23
N GLY A 99 -7.37 -25.23 -1.24
CA GLY A 99 -6.45 -26.37 -1.23
C GLY A 99 -5.33 -26.25 -2.26
N ASP A 100 -4.20 -26.89 -1.96
CA ASP A 100 -3.02 -26.89 -2.83
C ASP A 100 -3.26 -27.58 -4.18
N LEU A 101 -2.85 -26.90 -5.24
CA LEU A 101 -2.67 -27.50 -6.55
C LEU A 101 -1.24 -28.03 -6.66
N THR A 102 -1.11 -29.36 -6.82
CA THR A 102 0.18 -29.99 -7.08
C THR A 102 0.22 -30.66 -8.45
N ILE A 103 1.29 -30.40 -9.20
CA ILE A 103 1.56 -31.02 -10.50
C ILE A 103 2.83 -31.87 -10.35
N ASP A 104 2.71 -33.18 -10.61
CA ASP A 104 3.80 -34.15 -10.43
C ASP A 104 4.44 -34.14 -9.02
N GLY A 105 3.69 -33.70 -8.00
CA GLY A 105 4.14 -33.62 -6.61
C GLY A 105 4.92 -32.35 -6.26
N VAL A 106 4.92 -31.35 -7.14
CA VAL A 106 5.47 -30.00 -6.90
C VAL A 106 4.31 -29.03 -6.73
N GLN A 107 4.44 -28.08 -5.80
CA GLN A 107 3.49 -26.98 -5.63
C GLN A 107 3.40 -26.19 -6.94
N ALA A 108 2.18 -25.99 -7.44
CA ALA A 108 1.92 -25.27 -8.68
C ALA A 108 1.00 -24.06 -8.49
N GLY A 109 0.39 -23.93 -7.32
CA GLY A 109 -0.56 -22.88 -6.99
C GLY A 109 -1.56 -23.34 -5.95
N VAL A 110 -2.58 -22.54 -5.75
CA VAL A 110 -3.66 -22.80 -4.80
C VAL A 110 -5.01 -22.65 -5.50
N VAL A 111 -5.99 -23.43 -5.07
CA VAL A 111 -7.36 -23.37 -5.57
C VAL A 111 -8.27 -22.89 -4.47
N ILE A 112 -9.06 -21.85 -4.75
CA ILE A 112 -9.85 -21.10 -3.77
C ILE A 112 -11.29 -21.03 -4.23
N SER A 113 -12.22 -21.11 -3.29
CA SER A 113 -13.65 -20.93 -3.49
C SER A 113 -14.24 -20.24 -2.26
N ASP A 114 -14.96 -19.14 -2.44
CA ASP A 114 -15.56 -18.41 -1.32
C ASP A 114 -16.87 -19.01 -0.86
N ALA A 115 -17.25 -18.67 0.36
CA ALA A 115 -18.59 -18.92 0.87
C ALA A 115 -19.66 -18.18 0.03
N PRO A 116 -20.86 -18.76 -0.14
CA PRO A 116 -21.96 -18.08 -0.81
C PRO A 116 -22.32 -16.77 -0.10
N THR A 117 -22.32 -15.65 -0.83
CA THR A 117 -22.79 -14.37 -0.31
C THR A 117 -24.30 -14.39 -0.05
N ASP A 118 -24.72 -13.82 1.08
CA ASP A 118 -26.14 -13.59 1.37
C ASP A 118 -26.81 -12.66 0.33
N THR A 119 -28.10 -12.90 0.09
CA THR A 119 -28.92 -12.06 -0.80
C THR A 119 -30.09 -11.42 -0.05
N PHE A 120 -30.32 -10.13 -0.23
CA PHE A 120 -31.45 -9.38 0.32
C PHE A 120 -32.61 -9.32 -0.64
N GLN A 121 -33.83 -9.56 -0.18
CA GLN A 121 -35.01 -9.41 -1.03
C GLN A 121 -35.40 -7.95 -1.21
N THR A 122 -35.57 -7.51 -2.47
CA THR A 122 -36.09 -6.19 -2.81
C THR A 122 -37.49 -6.29 -3.45
N PRO A 123 -38.34 -5.27 -3.31
CA PRO A 123 -39.61 -5.24 -4.02
C PRO A 123 -39.38 -5.24 -5.54
N ALA A 124 -40.26 -5.90 -6.30
CA ALA A 124 -40.23 -5.80 -7.76
C ALA A 124 -40.75 -4.41 -8.16
N VAL A 125 -39.89 -3.53 -8.66
CA VAL A 125 -40.28 -2.23 -9.20
C VAL A 125 -39.56 -2.00 -10.52
N LEU A 126 -40.24 -1.34 -11.46
CA LEU A 126 -39.75 -1.05 -12.81
C LEU A 126 -38.37 -0.38 -12.76
N GLY A 127 -37.40 -0.98 -13.45
CA GLY A 127 -36.10 -0.35 -13.66
C GLY A 127 -34.96 -0.87 -12.79
N THR A 128 -35.17 -1.75 -11.81
CA THR A 128 -34.08 -2.10 -10.88
C THR A 128 -33.05 -3.07 -11.47
N TRP A 129 -31.79 -2.64 -11.45
CA TRP A 129 -30.60 -3.42 -11.81
C TRP A 129 -30.46 -4.72 -11.02
N LEU A 130 -31.08 -4.71 -9.85
CA LEU A 130 -31.16 -5.79 -8.89
C LEU A 130 -31.72 -7.09 -9.42
N ALA A 131 -32.61 -7.02 -10.41
CA ALA A 131 -33.14 -8.22 -11.02
C ALA A 131 -32.01 -9.06 -11.66
N GLY A 132 -30.89 -8.41 -12.05
CA GLY A 132 -29.64 -8.94 -12.63
C GLY A 132 -28.95 -10.01 -11.80
N ILE A 133 -29.25 -10.09 -10.50
CA ILE A 133 -28.58 -10.99 -9.55
C ILE A 133 -29.55 -12.06 -9.02
N GLY A 134 -30.45 -12.55 -9.88
CA GLY A 134 -31.28 -13.73 -9.59
C GLY A 134 -32.73 -13.44 -9.14
N GLY A 135 -33.26 -12.26 -9.45
CA GLY A 135 -34.66 -11.89 -9.20
C GLY A 135 -34.81 -10.70 -8.25
N ASN A 136 -35.87 -10.68 -7.43
CA ASN A 136 -36.10 -9.69 -6.38
C ASN A 136 -35.08 -9.80 -5.24
N THR A 137 -33.81 -10.08 -5.53
CA THR A 137 -32.76 -10.38 -4.55
C THR A 137 -31.46 -9.73 -4.99
N VAL A 138 -30.84 -8.97 -4.08
CA VAL A 138 -29.57 -8.25 -4.30
C VAL A 138 -28.49 -8.92 -3.47
N LYS A 139 -27.29 -9.10 -4.03
CA LYS A 139 -26.13 -9.51 -3.23
C LYS A 139 -25.82 -8.42 -2.19
N ALA A 140 -25.66 -8.84 -0.94
CA ALA A 140 -25.38 -7.96 0.20
C ALA A 140 -24.10 -7.12 0.06
N SER A 141 -23.10 -7.66 -0.66
CA SER A 141 -21.73 -7.18 -0.66
C SER A 141 -21.32 -6.38 -1.91
N THR A 142 -22.26 -6.03 -2.79
CA THR A 142 -21.88 -5.43 -4.08
C THR A 142 -21.62 -3.94 -3.93
N GLU A 143 -20.35 -3.55 -4.01
CA GLU A 143 -19.81 -2.18 -4.10
C GLU A 143 -20.45 -1.45 -5.30
N HIS A 144 -21.58 -0.75 -5.13
CA HIS A 144 -22.18 0.03 -6.21
C HIS A 144 -22.60 1.43 -5.78
N TYR A 145 -21.81 2.40 -6.22
CA TYR A 145 -21.90 3.84 -5.92
C TYR A 145 -23.25 4.48 -6.21
N SER A 146 -23.77 4.33 -7.43
CA SER A 146 -24.98 5.03 -7.88
C SER A 146 -26.23 4.15 -7.78
N VAL A 147 -26.09 2.86 -8.12
CA VAL A 147 -27.22 1.93 -8.18
C VAL A 147 -27.82 1.69 -6.80
N MET A 148 -27.00 1.62 -5.75
CA MET A 148 -27.53 1.35 -4.42
C MET A 148 -28.26 2.56 -3.85
N GLN A 149 -27.77 3.78 -4.08
CA GLN A 149 -28.44 5.01 -3.67
C GLN A 149 -29.80 5.21 -4.37
N ASP A 150 -29.90 4.88 -5.66
CA ASP A 150 -31.16 4.94 -6.41
C ASP A 150 -32.18 3.86 -6.01
N VAL A 151 -31.71 2.74 -5.42
CA VAL A 151 -32.53 1.60 -4.94
C VAL A 151 -32.92 1.75 -3.47
N LEU A 152 -31.99 2.24 -2.64
CA LEU A 152 -32.31 3.06 -1.48
C LEU A 152 -33.18 4.23 -1.97
N SER A 153 -33.66 5.23 -1.25
CA SER A 153 -34.68 6.18 -1.77
C SER A 153 -36.05 5.58 -2.22
N ASP A 154 -36.20 4.25 -2.40
CA ASP A 154 -37.42 3.44 -2.67
C ASP A 154 -38.69 4.19 -3.15
N GLN A 155 -38.61 4.92 -4.28
CA GLN A 155 -39.69 5.17 -5.27
C GLN A 155 -39.65 6.60 -5.83
N GLN A 156 -39.18 6.72 -7.07
CA GLN A 156 -39.14 7.96 -7.86
C GLN A 156 -38.23 9.09 -7.34
N TYR A 157 -37.99 9.32 -6.05
CA TYR A 157 -37.03 10.31 -5.52
C TYR A 157 -36.85 10.16 -4.00
N PRO A 158 -35.72 10.64 -3.40
CA PRO A 158 -35.54 10.63 -1.95
C PRO A 158 -36.66 11.37 -1.20
N GLY A 159 -37.25 10.71 -0.20
CA GLY A 159 -38.38 11.23 0.58
C GLY A 159 -39.76 11.07 -0.07
N ASP A 160 -39.95 10.20 -1.07
CA ASP A 160 -41.25 9.95 -1.68
C ASP A 160 -42.30 9.48 -0.66
N PRO A 161 -43.38 10.25 -0.42
CA PRO A 161 -44.42 9.86 0.53
C PRO A 161 -45.25 8.66 0.05
N ASP A 162 -45.20 8.34 -1.24
CA ASP A 162 -45.89 7.19 -1.83
C ASP A 162 -45.01 5.92 -1.83
N ALA A 163 -43.76 6.02 -1.35
CA ALA A 163 -42.86 4.89 -1.12
C ALA A 163 -43.53 3.78 -0.30
N VAL A 164 -43.34 2.54 -0.73
CA VAL A 164 -43.86 1.37 -0.02
C VAL A 164 -43.17 1.21 1.34
N TYR A 165 -41.90 1.62 1.42
CA TYR A 165 -41.14 1.79 2.66
C TYR A 165 -40.24 3.03 2.54
N ALA A 166 -40.42 4.01 3.44
CA ALA A 166 -39.60 5.21 3.43
C ALA A 166 -38.24 4.90 4.07
N LEU A 167 -37.17 5.25 3.36
CA LEU A 167 -35.82 5.17 3.90
C LEU A 167 -35.55 6.19 5.00
N ASP A 168 -34.68 5.79 5.91
CA ASP A 168 -34.06 6.65 6.91
C ASP A 168 -32.91 7.46 6.31
N ASP A 169 -33.23 8.70 5.92
CA ASP A 169 -32.29 9.69 5.39
C ASP A 169 -31.61 10.53 6.48
N ASP A 170 -31.74 10.14 7.77
CA ASP A 170 -31.13 10.85 8.91
C ASP A 170 -29.91 10.09 9.44
N LEU A 171 -28.81 10.17 8.68
CA LEU A 171 -27.55 9.50 9.01
C LEU A 171 -26.97 9.99 10.34
N ILE A 172 -26.45 9.06 11.13
CA ILE A 172 -25.70 9.25 12.37
C ILE A 172 -24.22 9.01 12.04
N LEU A 173 -23.34 9.89 12.51
CA LEU A 173 -21.91 9.77 12.32
C LEU A 173 -21.29 8.98 13.48
N LEU A 174 -20.59 7.91 13.16
CA LEU A 174 -19.63 7.25 14.04
C LEU A 174 -18.25 7.84 13.70
N SER A 175 -17.58 8.52 14.63
CA SER A 175 -16.35 9.26 14.33
C SER A 175 -15.34 9.18 15.46
N GLN A 176 -14.05 9.25 15.10
CA GLN A 176 -12.98 9.43 16.10
C GLN A 176 -13.06 10.78 16.82
N ASN A 177 -13.71 11.78 16.20
CA ASN A 177 -13.92 13.06 16.83
C ASN A 177 -15.04 12.95 17.88
N GLU A 178 -14.67 12.99 19.17
CA GLU A 178 -15.63 12.92 20.29
C GLU A 178 -16.76 13.95 20.21
N ALA A 179 -16.56 15.08 19.52
CA ALA A 179 -17.60 16.11 19.35
C ALA A 179 -18.60 15.77 18.23
N TRP A 180 -18.21 14.91 17.30
CA TRP A 180 -19.02 14.49 16.16
C TRP A 180 -19.66 13.12 16.36
N ASP A 181 -19.05 12.26 17.18
CA ASP A 181 -19.50 10.90 17.43
C ASP A 181 -20.94 10.83 17.98
N GLY A 182 -21.75 9.96 17.36
CA GLY A 182 -23.16 9.75 17.65
C GLY A 182 -24.07 10.94 17.32
N GLN A 183 -23.57 11.98 16.63
CA GLN A 183 -24.39 13.09 16.16
C GLN A 183 -25.05 12.76 14.81
N TYR A 184 -26.20 13.37 14.54
CA TYR A 184 -26.75 13.35 13.19
C TYR A 184 -25.86 14.17 12.25
N VAL A 185 -25.51 13.60 11.10
CA VAL A 185 -24.72 14.25 10.03
C VAL A 185 -25.32 15.61 9.69
N ARG A 186 -26.65 15.68 9.55
CA ARG A 186 -27.38 16.93 9.30
C ARG A 186 -27.12 18.00 10.36
N ASP A 187 -27.06 17.63 11.63
CA ASP A 187 -26.90 18.59 12.72
C ASP A 187 -25.46 19.13 12.77
N LEU A 188 -24.47 18.31 12.41
CA LEU A 188 -23.07 18.70 12.24
C LEU A 188 -22.93 19.73 11.11
N ILE A 189 -23.42 19.40 9.91
CA ILE A 189 -23.36 20.27 8.73
C ILE A 189 -24.13 21.58 8.97
N ALA A 190 -25.33 21.52 9.54
CA ALA A 190 -26.15 22.71 9.80
C ALA A 190 -25.54 23.66 10.86
N ASN A 191 -24.62 23.15 11.68
CA ASN A 191 -23.95 23.92 12.73
C ASN A 191 -22.42 23.84 12.61
N ALA A 192 -21.89 23.79 11.38
CA ALA A 192 -20.47 23.58 11.08
C ALA A 192 -19.52 24.46 11.92
N GLU A 193 -19.78 25.77 12.02
CA GLU A 193 -18.98 26.70 12.84
C GLU A 193 -18.94 26.31 14.34
N THR A 194 -20.01 25.70 14.86
CA THR A 194 -20.09 25.30 16.27
C THR A 194 -19.32 24.02 16.53
N PHE A 195 -19.33 23.09 15.57
CA PHE A 195 -18.65 21.81 15.65
C PHE A 195 -17.23 21.82 15.06
N GLY A 196 -16.80 22.96 14.51
CA GLY A 196 -15.49 23.12 13.87
C GLY A 196 -15.37 22.35 12.55
N VAL A 197 -16.47 22.06 11.88
CA VAL A 197 -16.46 21.41 10.56
C VAL A 197 -16.03 22.44 9.52
N THR A 198 -15.03 22.09 8.73
CA THR A 198 -14.49 22.87 7.62
C THR A 198 -14.73 22.13 6.31
N ASP A 199 -14.67 22.85 5.20
CA ASP A 199 -14.60 22.26 3.85
C ASP A 199 -13.22 21.60 3.71
N ALA A 200 -13.18 20.29 4.00
CA ALA A 200 -11.97 19.49 4.11
C ALA A 200 -11.51 18.99 2.74
N ASN A 201 -12.46 18.70 1.83
CA ASN A 201 -12.17 18.24 0.48
C ASN A 201 -11.92 19.39 -0.52
N LEU A 202 -12.11 20.65 -0.09
CA LEU A 202 -11.88 21.89 -0.85
C LEU A 202 -12.77 22.06 -2.09
N ASP A 203 -13.95 21.44 -2.09
CA ASP A 203 -14.91 21.55 -3.20
C ASP A 203 -15.77 22.82 -3.15
N GLY A 204 -15.68 23.58 -2.05
CA GLY A 204 -16.41 24.82 -1.80
C GLY A 204 -17.77 24.64 -1.12
N VAL A 205 -18.11 23.42 -0.69
CA VAL A 205 -19.36 23.04 -0.04
C VAL A 205 -19.03 22.32 1.28
N ILE A 206 -19.85 22.53 2.32
CA ILE A 206 -19.77 21.71 3.53
C ILE A 206 -20.82 20.62 3.44
N ASP A 207 -20.40 19.36 3.38
CA ASP A 207 -21.27 18.20 3.27
C ASP A 207 -20.75 16.94 3.98
N LEU A 208 -21.33 15.78 3.69
CA LEU A 208 -20.97 14.49 4.30
C LEU A 208 -19.51 14.12 4.01
N SER A 209 -18.99 14.50 2.85
CA SER A 209 -17.62 14.21 2.43
C SER A 209 -16.58 14.90 3.32
N ASP A 210 -16.94 16.01 3.96
CA ASP A 210 -16.08 16.71 4.92
C ASP A 210 -16.08 16.11 6.33
N LEU A 211 -17.00 15.19 6.59
CA LEU A 211 -17.17 14.52 7.87
C LEU A 211 -16.59 13.10 7.88
N LEU A 212 -16.35 12.54 6.70
CA LEU A 212 -15.81 11.19 6.51
C LEU A 212 -14.37 11.28 6.02
N ASN A 213 -13.45 10.60 6.71
CA ASN A 213 -12.13 10.36 6.14
C ASN A 213 -12.21 9.17 5.18
N PRO A 214 -11.42 9.18 4.08
CA PRO A 214 -11.17 7.98 3.30
C PRO A 214 -10.74 6.85 4.23
N ASN A 215 -11.52 5.77 4.26
CA ASN A 215 -11.29 4.66 5.17
C ASN A 215 -12.11 3.45 4.72
N GLU A 216 -11.42 2.50 4.08
CA GLU A 216 -12.01 1.21 3.72
C GLU A 216 -11.55 0.06 4.61
N SER A 217 -10.47 0.28 5.36
CA SER A 217 -9.75 -0.71 6.16
C SER A 217 -10.43 -0.99 7.49
N THR A 218 -11.14 -0.02 8.08
CA THR A 218 -11.91 -0.22 9.32
C THR A 218 -13.36 0.23 9.25
N ILE A 219 -14.17 -0.33 10.12
CA ILE A 219 -15.59 0.02 10.27
C ILE A 219 -15.91 0.52 11.68
N SER A 220 -14.88 0.81 12.48
CA SER A 220 -15.03 1.24 13.87
C SER A 220 -15.32 2.73 14.00
N TYR A 221 -15.06 3.52 12.95
CA TYR A 221 -15.24 4.97 12.90
C TYR A 221 -15.29 5.46 11.44
N ASP A 222 -15.55 6.75 11.25
CA ASP A 222 -15.71 7.45 9.96
C ASP A 222 -16.72 6.78 9.03
N ILE A 223 -17.87 6.45 9.63
CA ILE A 223 -19.05 5.90 8.95
C ILE A 223 -20.26 6.75 9.26
N ALA A 224 -21.03 7.08 8.23
CA ALA A 224 -22.37 7.62 8.38
C ALA A 224 -23.40 6.50 8.18
N TYR A 225 -24.25 6.24 9.16
CA TYR A 225 -25.18 5.11 9.13
C TYR A 225 -26.60 5.49 9.56
N SER A 226 -27.60 4.75 9.08
CA SER A 226 -29.00 4.86 9.50
C SER A 226 -29.58 3.50 9.86
N SER A 227 -30.90 3.40 10.06
CA SER A 227 -31.56 2.10 10.26
C SER A 227 -31.81 1.28 8.99
N ASP A 228 -31.34 1.74 7.82
CA ASP A 228 -31.50 1.03 6.55
C ASP A 228 -30.18 0.82 5.76
N TYR A 229 -29.18 1.69 5.92
CA TYR A 229 -27.92 1.62 5.17
C TYR A 229 -26.75 2.33 5.89
N SER A 230 -25.54 2.15 5.36
CA SER A 230 -24.34 2.90 5.76
C SER A 230 -23.60 3.48 4.55
N VAL A 231 -22.82 4.52 4.81
CA VAL A 231 -22.00 5.27 3.85
C VAL A 231 -20.59 5.43 4.43
N THR A 232 -19.57 5.07 3.67
CA THR A 232 -18.15 5.32 3.96
C THR A 232 -17.52 6.10 2.81
N MET A 233 -16.37 6.73 3.06
CA MET A 233 -15.57 7.35 2.01
C MET A 233 -14.49 6.35 1.56
N LYS A 234 -14.35 6.19 0.25
CA LYS A 234 -13.28 5.42 -0.37
C LYS A 234 -11.99 6.21 -0.46
N ASP A 235 -10.89 5.51 -0.67
CA ASP A 235 -9.55 6.11 -0.83
C ASP A 235 -9.48 6.97 -2.11
N ASP A 236 -10.34 6.70 -3.09
CA ASP A 236 -10.50 7.52 -4.30
C ASP A 236 -11.47 8.72 -4.16
N GLY A 237 -11.89 9.02 -2.92
CA GLY A 237 -12.78 10.14 -2.58
C GLY A 237 -14.25 9.93 -2.96
N LYS A 238 -14.65 8.71 -3.36
CA LYS A 238 -16.06 8.39 -3.65
C LYS A 238 -16.78 7.86 -2.42
N LEU A 239 -18.07 8.18 -2.31
CA LEU A 239 -18.94 7.60 -1.29
C LEU A 239 -19.33 6.16 -1.64
N LEU A 240 -19.01 5.22 -0.76
CA LEU A 240 -19.42 3.83 -0.84
C LEU A 240 -20.64 3.56 0.05
N TYR A 241 -21.70 3.03 -0.55
CA TYR A 241 -22.94 2.73 0.15
C TYR A 241 -23.06 1.21 0.39
N ARG A 242 -23.57 0.78 1.56
CA ARG A 242 -23.83 -0.65 1.88
C ARG A 242 -25.23 -0.90 2.48
N TRP A 243 -25.87 -2.02 2.11
CA TRP A 243 -27.24 -2.37 2.55
C TRP A 243 -27.32 -2.86 3.99
N GLY A 244 -28.35 -2.38 4.68
CA GLY A 244 -28.77 -2.88 5.98
C GLY A 244 -28.00 -2.25 7.13
N ASN A 245 -28.36 -2.71 8.33
CA ASN A 245 -27.77 -2.21 9.57
C ASN A 245 -26.43 -2.85 9.93
N ALA A 246 -25.84 -3.49 8.94
CA ALA A 246 -24.75 -4.42 9.07
C ALA A 246 -23.74 -4.14 7.98
N VAL A 247 -22.56 -3.68 8.38
CA VAL A 247 -21.40 -3.79 7.50
C VAL A 247 -21.07 -5.28 7.40
N LYS A 248 -21.63 -5.94 6.39
CA LYS A 248 -21.20 -7.28 6.00
C LYS A 248 -20.11 -7.10 4.96
N ARG A 249 -18.84 -7.30 5.35
CA ARG A 249 -17.82 -7.59 4.35
C ARG A 249 -18.22 -8.91 3.65
N PRO A 250 -18.04 -9.05 2.32
CA PRO A 250 -18.01 -10.38 1.72
C PRO A 250 -16.95 -11.20 2.45
N ASN A 251 -17.18 -12.50 2.65
CA ASN A 251 -16.10 -13.38 3.09
C ASN A 251 -15.08 -13.41 1.94
N ASP A 252 -13.97 -12.69 2.12
CA ASP A 252 -12.84 -12.65 1.20
C ASP A 252 -11.75 -13.59 1.74
N VAL A 253 -11.22 -14.44 0.86
CA VAL A 253 -10.01 -15.20 1.19
C VAL A 253 -8.82 -14.32 0.86
N ARG A 254 -8.03 -14.00 1.89
CA ARG A 254 -6.82 -13.20 1.78
C ARG A 254 -5.61 -14.11 1.73
N LEU A 255 -4.70 -13.77 0.83
CA LEU A 255 -3.39 -14.40 0.73
C LEU A 255 -2.32 -13.34 0.76
N GLU A 256 -1.19 -13.64 1.37
CA GLU A 256 0.00 -12.80 1.28
C GLU A 256 1.03 -13.45 0.37
N ALA A 257 1.77 -12.64 -0.37
CA ALA A 257 2.93 -13.06 -1.14
C ALA A 257 4.10 -12.15 -0.78
N HIS A 258 5.24 -12.79 -0.53
CA HIS A 258 6.50 -12.11 -0.28
C HIS A 258 7.39 -12.28 -1.51
N LEU A 259 7.86 -11.16 -2.06
CA LEU A 259 8.71 -11.13 -3.25
C LEU A 259 10.01 -10.40 -2.92
N ASP A 260 11.12 -11.13 -2.91
CA ASP A 260 12.47 -10.59 -2.70
C ASP A 260 12.70 -9.31 -3.54
N THR A 261 13.39 -8.33 -2.96
CA THR A 261 13.91 -7.15 -3.66
C THR A 261 15.40 -7.33 -4.02
N PRO A 262 16.00 -6.48 -4.87
CA PRO A 262 17.44 -6.56 -5.14
C PRO A 262 18.29 -6.44 -3.86
N ASP A 263 19.18 -7.41 -3.61
CA ASP A 263 20.06 -7.46 -2.43
C ASP A 263 20.79 -6.12 -2.18
N GLU A 264 21.19 -5.40 -3.23
CA GLU A 264 21.88 -4.11 -3.14
C GLU A 264 21.02 -2.95 -2.60
N TRP A 265 19.69 -3.06 -2.61
CA TRP A 265 18.82 -2.05 -2.01
C TRP A 265 18.90 -2.07 -0.48
N ASN A 266 19.29 -3.22 0.10
CA ASN A 266 19.46 -3.41 1.53
C ASN A 266 20.90 -3.20 2.01
N GLN A 267 21.84 -2.92 1.09
CA GLN A 267 23.24 -2.67 1.44
C GLN A 267 23.43 -1.23 1.96
N ARG A 268 23.98 -1.12 3.18
CA ARG A 268 24.38 0.16 3.77
C ARG A 268 25.82 0.52 3.39
N ASP A 269 26.04 1.80 3.10
CA ASP A 269 27.38 2.34 2.97
C ASP A 269 28.09 2.33 4.33
N VAL A 270 29.31 1.83 4.33
CA VAL A 270 30.09 1.57 5.55
C VAL A 270 30.60 2.84 6.24
N PHE A 271 30.48 4.01 5.62
CA PHE A 271 30.98 5.28 6.16
C PHE A 271 29.88 6.17 6.71
N ASN A 272 28.70 6.16 6.11
CA ASN A 272 27.58 6.99 6.54
C ASN A 272 26.35 6.18 6.99
N SER A 273 26.39 4.85 6.91
CA SER A 273 25.30 3.92 7.27
C SER A 273 24.00 4.10 6.47
N LEU A 274 24.02 4.93 5.42
CA LEU A 274 22.90 5.17 4.53
C LEU A 274 22.79 4.03 3.51
N LYS A 275 21.56 3.67 3.16
CA LYS A 275 21.33 2.76 2.03
C LYS A 275 21.48 3.56 0.73
N GLN A 276 22.04 2.94 -0.31
CA GLN A 276 21.99 3.53 -1.64
C GLN A 276 20.52 3.59 -2.10
N LEU A 277 20.06 4.74 -2.58
CA LEU A 277 18.73 4.86 -3.19
C LEU A 277 18.80 4.63 -4.71
N TYR A 278 17.74 4.02 -5.25
CA TYR A 278 17.61 3.74 -6.67
C TYR A 278 16.31 4.32 -7.20
N GLU A 279 16.35 4.88 -8.42
CA GLU A 279 15.18 5.26 -9.18
C GLU A 279 14.71 4.04 -9.95
N ILE A 280 13.42 3.72 -9.83
CA ILE A 280 12.80 2.57 -10.46
C ILE A 280 12.22 3.07 -11.78
N THR A 281 12.78 2.59 -12.88
CA THR A 281 12.46 3.05 -14.24
C THR A 281 11.41 2.19 -14.94
N SER A 282 11.18 0.98 -14.42
CA SER A 282 10.08 0.10 -14.79
C SER A 282 9.84 -0.87 -13.64
N ALA A 283 8.57 -1.09 -13.28
CA ALA A 283 8.19 -2.12 -12.33
C ALA A 283 6.86 -2.74 -12.75
N GLU A 284 6.85 -4.07 -12.94
CA GLU A 284 5.67 -4.83 -13.32
C GLU A 284 5.40 -5.99 -12.35
N LEU A 285 4.15 -6.17 -11.92
CA LEU A 285 3.70 -7.35 -11.17
C LEU A 285 2.87 -8.25 -12.08
N LEU A 286 3.32 -9.48 -12.24
CA LEU A 286 2.70 -10.48 -13.10
C LEU A 286 1.99 -11.49 -12.23
N VAL A 287 0.70 -11.70 -12.45
CA VAL A 287 -0.09 -12.65 -11.67
C VAL A 287 -0.64 -13.72 -12.61
N HIS A 288 -0.28 -14.98 -12.36
CA HIS A 288 -0.77 -16.12 -13.09
C HIS A 288 -1.96 -16.73 -12.35
N HIS A 289 -3.11 -16.77 -13.00
CA HIS A 289 -4.35 -17.25 -12.38
C HIS A 289 -5.30 -17.83 -13.44
N THR A 290 -6.41 -18.41 -13.00
CA THR A 290 -7.52 -18.73 -13.90
C THR A 290 -8.52 -17.60 -13.97
N ILE A 291 -9.22 -17.50 -15.10
CA ILE A 291 -10.34 -16.56 -15.26
C ILE A 291 -11.46 -16.90 -14.27
N THR A 292 -11.78 -15.93 -13.42
CA THR A 292 -12.86 -15.95 -12.42
C THR A 292 -14.24 -15.85 -13.09
N ASN A 293 -15.31 -16.12 -12.34
CA ASN A 293 -16.67 -16.15 -12.89
C ASN A 293 -17.50 -14.88 -12.64
N ASN A 294 -16.95 -13.83 -12.02
CA ASN A 294 -17.61 -12.54 -11.84
C ASN A 294 -16.75 -11.45 -12.48
N PRO A 295 -17.34 -10.51 -13.25
CA PRO A 295 -16.59 -9.35 -13.75
C PRO A 295 -15.99 -8.48 -12.63
N ASN A 296 -16.52 -8.59 -11.40
CA ASN A 296 -16.00 -7.88 -10.23
C ASN A 296 -15.02 -8.74 -9.39
N ASP A 297 -14.86 -10.04 -9.67
CA ASP A 297 -13.86 -10.86 -8.97
C ASP A 297 -12.51 -10.54 -9.60
N GLN A 298 -11.71 -9.80 -8.86
CA GLN A 298 -10.40 -9.33 -9.28
C GLN A 298 -9.38 -9.92 -8.33
N VAL A 299 -8.26 -10.40 -8.88
CA VAL A 299 -7.06 -10.64 -8.09
C VAL A 299 -6.42 -9.27 -7.90
N ARG A 300 -6.64 -8.65 -6.73
CA ARG A 300 -6.20 -7.29 -6.41
C ARG A 300 -4.98 -7.34 -5.49
N PRO A 301 -3.87 -6.66 -5.80
CA PRO A 301 -3.01 -6.08 -4.76
C PRO A 301 -3.81 -5.00 -4.03
N GLU A 302 -3.66 -4.93 -2.72
CA GLU A 302 -4.42 -4.08 -1.79
C GLU A 302 -4.67 -2.63 -2.25
N ASP A 303 -3.72 -2.02 -2.97
CA ASP A 303 -3.71 -0.56 -3.20
C ASP A 303 -4.11 -0.09 -4.62
N PHE A 304 -4.67 -0.95 -5.48
CA PHE A 304 -4.94 -0.58 -6.88
C PHE A 304 -6.40 -0.82 -7.28
N GLU A 305 -7.28 0.10 -6.88
CA GLU A 305 -8.69 0.04 -7.23
C GLU A 305 -9.01 0.77 -8.54
N ASN A 306 -9.74 0.09 -9.43
CA ASN A 306 -10.35 0.71 -10.59
C ASN A 306 -11.73 0.10 -10.81
N GLU A 307 -12.78 0.89 -10.54
CA GLU A 307 -14.17 0.47 -10.63
C GLU A 307 -14.91 1.29 -11.68
N SER A 308 -14.91 0.79 -12.93
CA SER A 308 -15.88 1.21 -13.93
C SER A 308 -16.90 0.08 -14.13
N ALA A 309 -18.19 0.40 -13.94
CA ALA A 309 -19.26 -0.51 -14.30
C ALA A 309 -19.32 -0.63 -15.83
N ILE A 310 -19.11 -1.84 -16.33
CA ILE A 310 -18.89 -2.07 -17.75
C ILE A 310 -20.18 -2.36 -18.53
N GLY A 311 -20.52 -1.47 -19.47
CA GLY A 311 -21.64 -1.64 -20.39
C GLY A 311 -21.78 -0.48 -21.38
N THR A 312 -22.40 -0.74 -22.53
CA THR A 312 -22.65 0.28 -23.56
C THR A 312 -23.79 1.18 -23.12
N LEU A 313 -23.60 2.50 -23.18
CA LEU A 313 -24.67 3.47 -22.92
C LEU A 313 -25.84 3.21 -23.86
N PRO A 314 -27.09 3.18 -23.36
CA PRO A 314 -28.26 3.05 -24.21
C PRO A 314 -28.34 4.22 -25.20
N THR A 315 -28.69 3.94 -26.45
CA THR A 315 -29.06 5.00 -27.41
C THR A 315 -30.31 5.71 -26.90
N TYR A 316 -30.31 7.04 -26.94
CA TYR A 316 -31.41 7.85 -26.42
C TYR A 316 -31.74 9.06 -27.31
N GLU A 317 -32.99 9.52 -27.20
CA GLU A 317 -33.42 10.81 -27.69
C GLU A 317 -33.78 11.75 -26.53
N ILE A 318 -33.42 13.02 -26.68
CA ILE A 318 -33.76 14.07 -25.71
C ILE A 318 -35.13 14.64 -26.09
N ILE A 319 -36.10 14.47 -25.20
CA ILE A 319 -37.47 14.96 -25.38
C ILE A 319 -37.69 16.16 -24.46
N GLU A 320 -37.77 17.35 -25.06
CA GLU A 320 -38.14 18.57 -24.34
C GLU A 320 -39.66 18.68 -24.15
N ASN A 321 -40.06 19.19 -22.99
CA ASN A 321 -41.46 19.34 -22.58
C ASN A 321 -42.21 17.99 -22.57
N TYR A 322 -41.58 16.98 -21.98
CA TYR A 322 -42.11 15.62 -21.89
C TYR A 322 -43.52 15.61 -21.27
N GLU A 323 -44.42 14.82 -21.84
CA GLU A 323 -45.86 14.78 -21.51
C GLU A 323 -46.59 16.15 -21.49
N GLY A 324 -46.02 17.18 -22.11
CA GLY A 324 -46.59 18.53 -22.17
C GLY A 324 -46.24 19.41 -20.95
N GLU A 325 -45.35 18.95 -20.09
CA GLU A 325 -44.84 19.72 -18.94
C GLU A 325 -43.74 20.67 -19.38
N THR A 326 -44.01 21.97 -19.35
CA THR A 326 -43.06 22.98 -19.87
C THR A 326 -41.77 22.98 -19.04
N GLY A 327 -40.64 22.69 -19.66
CA GLY A 327 -39.32 22.67 -19.01
C GLY A 327 -38.83 21.28 -18.56
N ARG A 328 -39.70 20.25 -18.51
CA ARG A 328 -39.27 18.89 -18.20
C ARG A 328 -38.58 18.26 -19.40
N THR A 329 -37.35 17.83 -19.21
CA THR A 329 -36.53 17.18 -20.23
C THR A 329 -36.28 15.75 -19.82
N VAL A 330 -36.58 14.80 -20.70
CA VAL A 330 -36.27 13.38 -20.47
C VAL A 330 -35.37 12.84 -21.56
N TRP A 331 -34.52 11.89 -21.20
CA TRP A 331 -33.78 11.07 -22.16
C TRP A 331 -34.51 9.75 -22.24
N ALA A 332 -35.09 9.46 -23.41
CA ALA A 332 -35.84 8.24 -23.65
C ALA A 332 -35.05 7.31 -24.56
N SER A 333 -34.98 6.02 -24.23
CA SER A 333 -34.27 5.04 -25.04
C SER A 333 -34.82 5.00 -26.48
N THR A 334 -33.97 4.90 -27.49
CA THR A 334 -34.44 4.84 -28.89
C THR A 334 -34.69 3.42 -29.41
N ASP A 335 -34.17 2.42 -28.70
CA ASP A 335 -34.28 1.00 -29.06
C ASP A 335 -34.77 0.15 -27.86
N ASP A 336 -35.14 -1.09 -28.15
CA ASP A 336 -35.45 -2.09 -27.12
C ASP A 336 -34.15 -2.64 -26.52
N TYR A 337 -34.11 -2.81 -25.20
CA TYR A 337 -32.94 -3.26 -24.45
C TYR A 337 -33.29 -4.40 -23.50
N TYR A 338 -32.36 -5.32 -23.29
CA TYR A 338 -32.48 -6.35 -22.26
C TYR A 338 -31.54 -6.03 -21.12
N ALA A 339 -32.07 -6.04 -19.91
CA ALA A 339 -31.29 -5.96 -18.69
C ALA A 339 -30.47 -7.22 -18.44
N GLY A 340 -29.52 -7.13 -17.51
CA GLY A 340 -28.62 -8.24 -17.17
C GLY A 340 -29.30 -9.51 -16.65
N ASP A 341 -30.58 -9.41 -16.25
CA ASP A 341 -31.45 -10.53 -15.85
C ASP A 341 -32.36 -11.06 -16.95
N GLY A 342 -32.28 -10.49 -18.16
CA GLY A 342 -33.18 -10.78 -19.27
C GLY A 342 -34.52 -10.03 -19.22
N THR A 343 -34.70 -9.03 -18.34
CA THR A 343 -35.88 -8.15 -18.38
C THR A 343 -35.83 -7.24 -19.62
N LEU A 344 -36.91 -7.23 -20.40
CA LEU A 344 -37.04 -6.35 -21.57
C LEU A 344 -37.48 -4.94 -21.16
N TYR A 345 -36.68 -3.95 -21.52
CA TYR A 345 -37.04 -2.54 -21.58
C TYR A 345 -37.36 -2.13 -23.01
N GLU A 346 -38.57 -1.67 -23.25
CA GLU A 346 -38.98 -1.22 -24.59
C GLU A 346 -38.36 0.13 -24.93
N ALA A 347 -38.21 0.42 -26.23
CA ALA A 347 -37.91 1.76 -26.73
C ALA A 347 -38.88 2.79 -26.13
N GLY A 348 -38.34 3.93 -25.68
CA GLY A 348 -39.05 4.97 -24.95
C GLY A 348 -38.92 4.87 -23.43
N THR A 349 -38.12 3.93 -22.91
CA THR A 349 -37.80 3.84 -21.48
C THR A 349 -37.06 5.10 -21.04
N ILE A 350 -37.50 5.73 -19.94
CA ILE A 350 -36.87 6.96 -19.43
C ILE A 350 -35.58 6.61 -18.72
N LEU A 351 -34.47 7.10 -19.25
CA LEU A 351 -33.11 6.90 -18.76
C LEU A 351 -32.62 8.07 -17.91
N ARG A 352 -33.14 9.27 -18.17
CA ARG A 352 -32.85 10.47 -17.40
C ARG A 352 -34.10 11.36 -17.38
N ASP A 353 -34.37 12.00 -16.26
CA ASP A 353 -35.50 12.91 -16.09
C ASP A 353 -35.10 14.15 -15.28
N SER A 354 -35.27 15.34 -15.84
CA SER A 354 -35.00 16.58 -15.10
C SER A 354 -35.92 16.75 -13.89
N ALA A 355 -37.12 16.16 -13.89
CA ALA A 355 -38.01 16.19 -12.72
C ALA A 355 -37.48 15.33 -11.56
N LEU A 356 -36.72 14.28 -11.86
CA LEU A 356 -36.03 13.46 -10.86
C LEU A 356 -34.93 14.28 -10.19
N ALA A 357 -34.08 14.93 -10.98
CA ALA A 357 -33.03 15.84 -10.49
C ALA A 357 -33.62 16.95 -9.59
N ASP A 358 -34.70 17.59 -10.05
CA ASP A 358 -35.38 18.65 -9.30
C ASP A 358 -35.92 18.13 -7.96
N ALA A 359 -36.52 16.95 -7.93
CA ALA A 359 -37.04 16.34 -6.71
C ALA A 359 -35.90 15.96 -5.74
N ALA A 360 -34.87 15.28 -6.23
CA ALA A 360 -33.71 14.86 -5.44
C ALA A 360 -32.98 16.06 -4.82
N SER A 361 -32.82 17.16 -5.56
CA SER A 361 -32.13 18.37 -5.07
C SER A 361 -32.78 19.03 -3.84
N THR A 362 -34.04 18.71 -3.53
CA THR A 362 -34.78 19.25 -2.38
C THR A 362 -34.86 18.30 -1.18
N SER A 363 -34.21 17.15 -1.28
CA SER A 363 -34.26 16.08 -0.28
C SER A 363 -33.34 16.32 0.92
N LEU A 364 -33.55 15.52 1.97
CA LEU A 364 -32.63 15.48 3.11
C LEU A 364 -31.24 14.96 2.68
N LEU A 365 -31.20 13.97 1.79
CA LEU A 365 -29.97 13.42 1.25
C LEU A 365 -29.13 14.49 0.52
N ALA A 366 -29.78 15.38 -0.24
CA ALA A 366 -29.13 16.54 -0.86
C ALA A 366 -28.56 17.52 0.17
N SER A 367 -29.28 17.74 1.27
CA SER A 367 -28.85 18.71 2.30
C SER A 367 -27.62 18.26 3.08
N ILE A 368 -27.31 16.96 3.04
CA ILE A 368 -26.11 16.38 3.64
C ILE A 368 -25.05 16.01 2.60
N GLY A 369 -25.24 16.33 1.31
CA GLY A 369 -24.32 15.95 0.22
C GLY A 369 -24.19 14.46 -0.05
N GLY A 370 -25.05 13.61 0.52
CA GLY A 370 -25.08 12.18 0.22
C GLY A 370 -25.63 11.84 -1.17
N MET A 371 -25.58 12.78 -2.14
CA MET A 371 -26.06 12.58 -3.51
C MET A 371 -24.93 12.24 -4.46
N SER A 372 -25.01 11.09 -5.13
CA SER A 372 -24.22 10.84 -6.33
C SER A 372 -24.49 11.89 -7.41
N VAL A 373 -23.45 12.21 -8.18
CA VAL A 373 -23.51 13.09 -9.37
C VAL A 373 -24.62 12.62 -10.32
N ASP A 374 -24.81 11.32 -10.43
CA ASP A 374 -25.78 10.69 -11.30
C ASP A 374 -27.23 11.01 -10.91
N LEU A 375 -27.56 10.94 -9.63
CA LEU A 375 -28.87 11.34 -9.11
C LEU A 375 -29.07 12.86 -9.22
N GLN A 376 -28.01 13.66 -9.05
CA GLN A 376 -28.06 15.11 -9.28
C GLN A 376 -28.40 15.45 -10.74
N GLU A 377 -27.90 14.64 -11.67
CA GLU A 377 -28.23 14.76 -13.09
C GLU A 377 -29.61 14.19 -13.44
N GLY A 378 -30.21 13.42 -12.54
CA GLY A 378 -31.53 12.80 -12.71
C GLY A 378 -31.49 11.56 -13.60
N TYR A 379 -30.37 10.83 -13.64
CA TYR A 379 -30.36 9.51 -14.26
C TYR A 379 -31.27 8.56 -13.49
N THR A 380 -31.98 7.72 -14.23
CA THR A 380 -32.83 6.70 -13.64
C THR A 380 -32.07 5.38 -13.59
N VAL A 381 -32.57 4.43 -12.79
CA VAL A 381 -32.02 3.07 -12.79
C VAL A 381 -32.05 2.42 -14.18
N ALA A 382 -32.92 2.87 -15.09
CA ALA A 382 -32.93 2.42 -16.47
C ALA A 382 -31.61 2.75 -17.22
N TRP A 383 -30.96 3.87 -16.92
CA TRP A 383 -29.66 4.25 -17.50
C TRP A 383 -28.58 3.18 -17.28
N TYR A 384 -28.55 2.57 -16.10
CA TYR A 384 -27.59 1.52 -15.72
C TYR A 384 -28.04 0.10 -16.06
N THR A 385 -29.32 -0.09 -16.43
CA THR A 385 -29.90 -1.42 -16.65
C THR A 385 -30.22 -1.73 -18.09
N THR A 386 -30.49 -0.71 -18.91
CA THR A 386 -30.73 -0.84 -20.35
C THR A 386 -29.44 -1.01 -21.16
N MET A 387 -28.30 -1.16 -20.48
CA MET A 387 -27.04 -1.49 -21.14
C MET A 387 -27.17 -2.83 -21.87
N ASP A 388 -26.76 -2.88 -23.15
CA ASP A 388 -26.71 -4.13 -23.92
C ASP A 388 -25.72 -5.10 -23.27
N ARG A 389 -26.27 -6.00 -22.45
CA ARG A 389 -25.57 -7.03 -21.71
C ARG A 389 -25.61 -8.39 -22.42
N GLU A 390 -25.77 -8.42 -23.75
CA GLU A 390 -25.49 -9.66 -24.51
C GLU A 390 -23.99 -9.98 -24.39
N PRO A 391 -23.59 -10.58 -23.26
CA PRO A 391 -23.26 -12.00 -23.28
C PRO A 391 -23.52 -12.80 -22.00
N PHE A 392 -24.09 -12.23 -20.94
CA PHE A 392 -23.98 -12.83 -19.59
C PHE A 392 -25.01 -13.90 -19.22
N GLU A 393 -25.82 -14.42 -20.16
CA GLU A 393 -26.79 -15.47 -19.83
C GLU A 393 -26.08 -16.84 -19.61
N PRO A 394 -26.15 -17.44 -18.41
CA PRO A 394 -25.60 -18.77 -18.17
C PRO A 394 -26.42 -19.84 -18.90
N VAL A 395 -25.75 -20.71 -19.67
CA VAL A 395 -26.40 -21.91 -20.21
C VAL A 395 -26.46 -22.97 -19.12
N LEU A 396 -27.65 -23.22 -18.60
CA LEU A 396 -27.92 -24.35 -17.72
C LEU A 396 -28.04 -25.66 -18.52
N ASN A 397 -27.77 -26.77 -17.86
CA ASN A 397 -28.07 -28.10 -18.41
C ASN A 397 -29.57 -28.31 -18.58
N GLU A 398 -29.94 -29.35 -19.33
CA GLU A 398 -31.32 -29.58 -19.78
C GLU A 398 -32.32 -29.76 -18.61
N ASP A 399 -31.83 -30.02 -17.39
CA ASP A 399 -32.63 -30.12 -16.17
C ASP A 399 -32.49 -28.92 -15.22
N GLY A 400 -31.72 -27.89 -15.58
CA GLY A 400 -31.60 -26.64 -14.84
C GLY A 400 -30.82 -26.74 -13.54
N THR A 401 -30.05 -27.82 -13.35
CA THR A 401 -29.39 -28.12 -12.08
C THR A 401 -27.89 -27.80 -12.07
N GLU A 402 -27.26 -27.71 -13.23
CA GLU A 402 -25.83 -27.41 -13.37
C GLU A 402 -25.57 -26.45 -14.53
N TYR A 403 -24.56 -25.60 -14.36
CA TYR A 403 -24.06 -24.72 -15.41
C TYR A 403 -23.24 -25.51 -16.44
N ILE A 404 -23.59 -25.41 -17.73
CA ILE A 404 -22.83 -26.03 -18.83
C ILE A 404 -21.67 -25.13 -19.29
N THR A 405 -21.92 -23.86 -19.65
CA THR A 405 -20.92 -22.83 -20.06
C THR A 405 -21.59 -21.45 -20.24
N GLY A 406 -20.82 -20.34 -20.20
CA GLY A 406 -21.27 -19.01 -20.63
C GLY A 406 -20.09 -18.17 -21.17
N PRO A 407 -20.22 -17.45 -22.29
CA PRO A 407 -19.12 -16.69 -22.89
C PRO A 407 -18.89 -15.36 -22.17
N ARG A 408 -17.62 -14.95 -22.00
CA ARG A 408 -17.26 -13.59 -21.58
C ARG A 408 -16.13 -13.02 -22.43
N TRP A 409 -16.21 -11.72 -22.64
CA TRP A 409 -15.40 -10.91 -23.55
C TRP A 409 -14.35 -10.17 -22.74
N ARG A 410 -13.13 -10.07 -23.25
CA ARG A 410 -12.08 -9.20 -22.71
C ARG A 410 -12.04 -7.95 -23.57
N LEU A 411 -12.17 -6.76 -22.98
CA LEU A 411 -11.87 -5.49 -23.65
C LEU A 411 -10.67 -4.85 -23.00
N LEU A 412 -9.99 -4.03 -23.81
CA LEU A 412 -8.71 -3.42 -23.48
C LEU A 412 -8.81 -2.48 -22.27
N PRO A 413 -7.68 -2.17 -21.61
CA PRO A 413 -7.66 -1.48 -20.31
C PRO A 413 -8.21 -0.04 -20.39
N ASP A 414 -8.82 0.44 -19.30
CA ASP A 414 -9.22 1.85 -19.12
C ASP A 414 -8.38 2.62 -18.07
N LYS A 415 -7.65 1.94 -17.17
CA LYS A 415 -6.64 2.51 -16.24
C LYS A 415 -5.67 1.41 -15.77
N TYR A 416 -4.40 1.75 -15.49
CA TYR A 416 -3.40 0.91 -14.80
C TYR A 416 -2.87 -0.34 -15.52
N GLY A 417 -3.00 -0.43 -16.85
CA GLY A 417 -2.36 -1.49 -17.64
C GLY A 417 -2.90 -2.91 -17.43
N GLN A 418 -3.89 -3.10 -16.55
CA GLN A 418 -4.58 -4.36 -16.33
C GLN A 418 -5.49 -4.73 -17.51
N ASP A 419 -5.24 -5.83 -18.25
CA ASP A 419 -6.31 -6.47 -19.04
C ASP A 419 -7.19 -7.32 -18.11
N LEU A 420 -7.88 -6.66 -17.19
CA LEU A 420 -9.11 -7.24 -16.66
C LEU A 420 -10.16 -7.26 -17.78
N PRO A 421 -11.12 -8.19 -17.77
CA PRO A 421 -12.28 -8.10 -18.64
C PRO A 421 -13.09 -6.84 -18.31
N SER A 422 -12.69 -5.69 -18.84
CA SER A 422 -13.42 -4.43 -18.77
C SER A 422 -14.23 -4.23 -20.05
N VAL A 423 -15.07 -3.19 -20.13
CA VAL A 423 -15.66 -2.69 -21.36
C VAL A 423 -15.19 -1.26 -21.57
N VAL A 424 -14.42 -1.04 -22.65
CA VAL A 424 -14.11 0.31 -23.12
C VAL A 424 -15.39 0.94 -23.65
N ILE A 425 -15.95 1.89 -22.89
CA ILE A 425 -17.05 2.73 -23.34
C ILE A 425 -16.47 3.75 -24.34
N PRO A 426 -16.94 3.78 -25.60
CA PRO A 426 -16.51 4.82 -26.53
C PRO A 426 -16.94 6.20 -25.98
N ILE A 427 -15.98 7.12 -25.90
CA ILE A 427 -16.19 8.51 -25.45
C ILE A 427 -17.32 9.19 -26.26
N ASP A 428 -17.45 8.84 -27.54
CA ASP A 428 -18.58 9.21 -28.39
C ASP A 428 -19.50 7.99 -28.60
N PRO A 429 -20.72 7.98 -28.05
CA PRO A 429 -21.67 6.86 -28.20
C PRO A 429 -22.17 6.65 -29.63
N SER A 430 -21.82 7.54 -30.57
CA SER A 430 -22.10 7.36 -32.01
C SER A 430 -21.02 6.59 -32.76
N ASP A 431 -19.87 6.34 -32.14
CA ASP A 431 -18.83 5.50 -32.70
C ASP A 431 -19.23 4.01 -32.63
N PRO A 432 -18.95 3.22 -33.67
CA PRO A 432 -19.19 1.79 -33.62
C PRO A 432 -18.36 1.18 -32.49
N MET A 433 -18.97 0.24 -31.74
CA MET A 433 -18.29 -0.41 -30.63
C MET A 433 -16.93 -0.96 -31.09
N PRO A 434 -15.88 -0.78 -30.27
CA PRO A 434 -14.55 -1.29 -30.60
C PRO A 434 -14.52 -2.81 -30.73
N VAL A 435 -15.56 -3.50 -30.23
CA VAL A 435 -15.74 -4.95 -30.24
C VAL A 435 -17.17 -5.38 -30.57
N THR A 436 -17.36 -6.62 -31.00
CA THR A 436 -18.69 -7.18 -31.32
C THR A 436 -18.84 -8.59 -30.78
N HIS A 437 -20.09 -9.09 -30.64
CA HIS A 437 -20.42 -10.46 -30.19
C HIS A 437 -19.80 -11.61 -31.02
N ASP A 438 -19.04 -11.29 -32.06
CA ASP A 438 -18.40 -12.21 -33.02
C ASP A 438 -16.88 -12.36 -32.80
N GLU A 439 -16.26 -11.63 -31.87
CA GLU A 439 -14.83 -11.74 -31.50
C GLU A 439 -14.54 -12.87 -30.46
N GLU A 440 -13.30 -13.02 -30.00
CA GLU A 440 -12.85 -14.20 -29.23
C GLU A 440 -13.39 -14.25 -27.79
N LYS A 441 -13.79 -15.46 -27.37
CA LYS A 441 -14.40 -15.75 -26.07
C LYS A 441 -13.40 -16.45 -25.18
N TYR A 442 -13.29 -16.03 -23.93
CA TYR A 442 -12.49 -16.73 -22.93
C TYR A 442 -13.38 -17.66 -22.08
N GLU A 443 -12.85 -18.84 -21.74
CA GLU A 443 -13.55 -19.86 -20.96
C GLU A 443 -13.24 -19.67 -19.47
N VAL A 444 -14.26 -19.64 -18.61
CA VAL A 444 -14.07 -19.61 -17.13
C VAL A 444 -13.24 -20.81 -16.70
N GLY A 445 -12.26 -20.59 -15.83
CA GLY A 445 -11.29 -21.60 -15.43
C GLY A 445 -10.15 -21.82 -16.42
N ALA A 446 -10.10 -21.10 -17.55
CA ALA A 446 -8.90 -21.08 -18.39
C ALA A 446 -7.79 -20.26 -17.74
N GLU A 447 -6.55 -20.70 -17.94
CA GLU A 447 -5.34 -20.01 -17.51
C GLU A 447 -5.21 -18.65 -18.20
N THR A 448 -4.81 -17.65 -17.43
CA THR A 448 -4.53 -16.28 -17.88
C THR A 448 -3.39 -15.69 -17.06
N GLN A 449 -2.93 -14.51 -17.48
CA GLN A 449 -1.95 -13.70 -16.79
C GLN A 449 -2.46 -12.26 -16.76
N THR A 450 -2.28 -11.60 -15.62
CA THR A 450 -2.50 -10.17 -15.43
C THR A 450 -1.14 -9.50 -15.25
N VAL A 451 -0.91 -8.37 -15.92
CA VAL A 451 0.30 -7.54 -15.74
C VAL A 451 -0.13 -6.20 -15.13
N LEU A 452 0.50 -5.81 -14.03
CA LEU A 452 0.28 -4.52 -13.37
C LEU A 452 1.51 -3.64 -13.58
N ASN A 453 1.32 -2.39 -13.99
CA ASN A 453 2.39 -1.40 -13.94
C ASN A 453 2.39 -0.74 -12.56
N LEU A 454 3.38 -1.07 -11.72
CA LEU A 454 3.47 -0.58 -10.34
C LEU A 454 3.86 0.90 -10.25
N LEU A 455 4.30 1.52 -11.36
CA LEU A 455 4.62 2.94 -11.44
C LEU A 455 3.47 3.82 -11.97
N ASP A 456 2.36 3.22 -12.42
CA ASP A 456 1.21 3.96 -12.95
C ASP A 456 0.33 4.48 -11.80
N TRP A 457 0.68 5.65 -11.27
CA TRP A 457 -0.04 6.31 -10.17
C TRP A 457 -0.76 7.57 -10.65
N GLU A 458 -1.78 8.01 -9.91
CA GLU A 458 -2.50 9.25 -10.24
C GLU A 458 -1.61 10.49 -10.14
N THR A 459 -0.66 10.49 -9.22
CA THR A 459 0.39 11.51 -9.13
C THR A 459 1.59 11.13 -9.99
N ASP A 460 2.19 12.12 -10.65
CA ASP A 460 3.34 11.90 -11.55
C ASP A 460 4.53 11.18 -10.87
N ILE A 461 4.73 11.40 -9.57
CA ILE A 461 5.72 10.66 -8.76
C ILE A 461 5.02 9.57 -7.94
N SER A 462 5.18 8.33 -8.40
CA SER A 462 4.75 7.12 -7.69
C SER A 462 5.55 6.90 -6.40
N PRO A 463 4.92 6.46 -5.29
CA PRO A 463 5.63 5.99 -4.11
C PRO A 463 6.67 4.90 -4.40
N LEU A 464 6.38 4.02 -5.36
CA LEU A 464 7.22 2.91 -5.79
C LEU A 464 8.28 3.32 -6.84
N SER A 465 8.38 4.61 -7.19
CA SER A 465 9.38 5.07 -8.15
C SER A 465 10.79 5.25 -7.57
N ILE A 466 10.94 5.07 -6.25
CA ILE A 466 12.23 5.08 -5.55
C ILE A 466 12.33 3.85 -4.64
N SER A 467 13.52 3.25 -4.52
CA SER A 467 13.74 2.00 -3.76
C SER A 467 13.31 2.09 -2.29
N ALA A 468 13.31 3.27 -1.69
CA ALA A 468 12.83 3.47 -0.33
C ALA A 468 11.31 3.27 -0.17
N GLY A 469 10.52 3.38 -1.25
CA GLY A 469 9.09 3.10 -1.22
C GLY A 469 8.74 1.62 -1.26
N TRP A 470 9.75 0.75 -1.40
CA TRP A 470 9.58 -0.71 -1.42
C TRP A 470 9.99 -1.36 -0.10
N GLN A 471 10.50 -0.58 0.85
CA GLN A 471 11.04 -1.05 2.11
C GLN A 471 10.15 -0.53 3.22
N ASP A 472 9.37 -1.42 3.82
CA ASP A 472 8.45 -1.10 4.90
C ASP A 472 9.12 -1.25 6.28
N ASN A 473 8.35 -0.98 7.33
CA ASN A 473 8.75 -1.30 8.70
C ASN A 473 8.61 -2.82 8.92
N ALA A 474 9.63 -3.57 8.51
CA ALA A 474 9.66 -5.02 8.69
C ALA A 474 9.38 -5.44 10.14
N GLY A 475 8.57 -6.48 10.31
CA GLY A 475 8.15 -6.99 11.62
C GLY A 475 6.89 -6.36 12.19
N ASP A 476 6.35 -5.33 11.55
CA ASP A 476 4.99 -4.84 11.78
C ASP A 476 3.97 -5.58 10.91
N VAL A 477 2.70 -5.33 11.18
CA VAL A 477 1.57 -5.88 10.42
C VAL A 477 0.76 -4.72 9.88
N SER A 478 0.41 -4.78 8.60
CA SER A 478 -0.44 -3.76 7.97
C SER A 478 -1.82 -3.71 8.61
N VAL A 479 -2.54 -2.61 8.40
CA VAL A 479 -3.93 -2.46 8.86
C VAL A 479 -4.88 -3.54 8.29
N ASN A 480 -4.48 -4.21 7.22
CA ASN A 480 -5.23 -5.30 6.59
C ASN A 480 -4.73 -6.71 6.96
N GLY A 481 -3.77 -6.81 7.89
CA GLY A 481 -3.26 -8.08 8.39
C GLY A 481 -2.11 -8.67 7.57
N LEU A 482 -1.48 -7.91 6.67
CA LEU A 482 -0.31 -8.35 5.92
C LEU A 482 0.94 -8.27 6.81
N ASN A 483 1.70 -9.37 6.91
CA ASN A 483 2.99 -9.33 7.60
C ASN A 483 4.00 -8.55 6.75
N LEU A 484 4.50 -7.43 7.27
CA LEU A 484 5.43 -6.58 6.54
C LEU A 484 6.88 -7.07 6.73
N THR A 485 7.62 -7.08 5.64
CA THR A 485 9.03 -7.45 5.56
C THR A 485 9.85 -6.31 4.97
N ASP A 486 11.17 -6.53 4.81
CA ASP A 486 12.06 -5.58 4.15
C ASP A 486 12.00 -5.68 2.60
N ASP A 487 11.18 -6.59 2.08
CA ASP A 487 11.00 -6.83 0.65
C ASP A 487 9.60 -6.42 0.19
N PHE A 488 9.23 -6.78 -1.05
CA PHE A 488 7.96 -6.41 -1.63
C PHE A 488 6.86 -7.39 -1.22
N ASP A 489 6.06 -6.99 -0.24
CA ASP A 489 4.91 -7.77 0.20
C ASP A 489 3.63 -7.33 -0.50
N VAL A 490 2.81 -8.31 -0.87
CA VAL A 490 1.55 -8.07 -1.58
C VAL A 490 0.45 -8.94 -0.99
N ALA A 491 -0.63 -8.31 -0.56
CA ALA A 491 -1.87 -9.00 -0.25
C ALA A 491 -2.71 -9.22 -1.51
N PHE A 492 -3.26 -10.41 -1.66
CA PHE A 492 -4.16 -10.83 -2.71
C PHE A 492 -5.54 -11.11 -2.13
N TYR A 493 -6.54 -10.43 -2.67
CA TYR A 493 -7.93 -10.60 -2.27
C TYR A 493 -8.67 -11.38 -3.34
N ILE A 494 -9.26 -12.51 -2.95
CA ILE A 494 -10.21 -13.22 -3.81
C ILE A 494 -11.59 -13.02 -3.20
N LYS A 495 -12.43 -12.28 -3.92
CA LYS A 495 -13.81 -11.97 -3.55
C LYS A 495 -14.78 -12.79 -4.40
N GLY A 496 -15.89 -13.22 -3.81
CA GLY A 496 -17.21 -13.25 -4.45
C GLY A 496 -17.70 -14.50 -5.18
N ASP A 497 -17.01 -15.65 -5.16
CA ASP A 497 -17.45 -16.80 -5.96
C ASP A 497 -17.41 -18.20 -5.31
N THR A 498 -18.55 -18.87 -5.42
CA THR A 498 -18.74 -20.29 -5.09
C THR A 498 -18.07 -21.26 -6.06
N LYS A 499 -17.64 -20.82 -7.25
CA LYS A 499 -16.85 -21.67 -8.15
C LYS A 499 -15.37 -21.52 -7.86
N PRO A 500 -14.63 -22.63 -7.86
CA PRO A 500 -13.20 -22.56 -7.63
C PRO A 500 -12.45 -21.75 -8.70
N ALA A 501 -11.57 -20.86 -8.26
CA ALA A 501 -10.54 -20.21 -9.06
C ALA A 501 -9.15 -20.69 -8.61
N THR A 502 -8.19 -20.74 -9.53
CA THR A 502 -6.79 -21.10 -9.23
C THR A 502 -5.91 -19.86 -9.32
N LEU A 503 -5.06 -19.68 -8.32
CA LEU A 503 -3.98 -18.71 -8.29
C LEU A 503 -2.66 -19.48 -8.31
N TYR A 504 -1.84 -19.30 -9.34
CA TYR A 504 -0.63 -20.10 -9.57
C TYR A 504 0.59 -19.45 -8.92
N SER A 505 0.95 -18.25 -9.38
CA SER A 505 2.15 -17.56 -8.95
C SER A 505 2.02 -16.06 -9.19
N THR A 506 2.84 -15.29 -8.50
CA THR A 506 3.07 -13.88 -8.79
C THR A 506 4.56 -13.65 -9.04
N GLU A 507 4.89 -12.72 -9.94
CA GLU A 507 6.27 -12.42 -10.35
C GLU A 507 6.48 -10.91 -10.43
N LEU A 508 7.50 -10.41 -9.74
CA LEU A 508 7.94 -9.02 -9.77
C LEU A 508 9.05 -8.86 -10.81
N LEU A 509 8.93 -7.88 -11.72
CA LEU A 509 9.95 -7.52 -12.71
C LEU A 509 10.35 -6.04 -12.52
N VAL A 510 11.64 -5.74 -12.34
CA VAL A 510 12.11 -4.37 -12.02
C VAL A 510 13.35 -3.98 -12.83
N ASP A 511 13.33 -2.76 -13.38
CA ASP A 511 14.51 -2.04 -13.89
C ASP A 511 14.78 -0.81 -13.03
N TYR A 512 16.03 -0.59 -12.65
CA TYR A 512 16.39 0.48 -11.72
C TYR A 512 17.79 1.04 -12.00
N LYS A 513 18.02 2.27 -11.55
CA LYS A 513 19.34 2.93 -11.64
C LYS A 513 19.66 3.65 -10.34
N ALA A 514 20.92 3.65 -9.95
CA ALA A 514 21.36 4.32 -8.72
C ALA A 514 21.17 5.83 -8.80
N ILE A 515 20.66 6.42 -7.72
CA ILE A 515 20.51 7.87 -7.54
C ILE A 515 21.80 8.44 -6.94
N GLU A 516 22.24 9.62 -7.39
CA GLU A 516 23.39 10.29 -6.78
C GLU A 516 22.99 10.86 -5.41
N LEU A 517 23.67 10.43 -4.35
CA LEU A 517 23.52 10.99 -3.01
C LEU A 517 24.47 12.19 -2.88
N HIS A 518 23.91 13.37 -2.56
CA HIS A 518 24.68 14.60 -2.42
C HIS A 518 25.04 14.90 -0.97
N ASP A 519 26.26 15.40 -0.78
CA ASP A 519 26.80 15.75 0.53
C ASP A 519 26.08 16.98 1.12
N VAL A 520 26.23 17.18 2.43
CA VAL A 520 25.63 18.30 3.14
C VAL A 520 26.07 19.64 2.56
N GLY A 521 25.10 20.51 2.23
CA GLY A 521 25.37 21.88 1.77
C GLY A 521 25.61 22.04 0.26
N ASP A 522 25.43 20.98 -0.53
CA ASP A 522 25.54 21.03 -1.99
C ASP A 522 24.38 21.79 -2.66
N GLU A 523 24.69 22.34 -3.84
CA GLU A 523 23.72 22.88 -4.80
C GLU A 523 23.41 21.81 -5.85
N ILE A 524 22.16 21.38 -5.91
CA ILE A 524 21.68 20.23 -6.68
C ILE A 524 20.66 20.77 -7.69
N ILE A 525 20.90 20.50 -8.98
CA ILE A 525 20.10 21.06 -10.08
C ILE A 525 19.69 19.92 -11.00
N GLY A 526 18.37 19.72 -11.13
CA GLY A 526 17.75 18.81 -12.09
C GLY A 526 17.79 19.32 -13.53
N GLY A 527 17.28 18.48 -14.43
CA GLY A 527 17.33 18.64 -15.87
C GLY A 527 15.97 18.98 -16.50
N GLU A 528 15.69 18.29 -17.60
CA GLU A 528 14.38 18.27 -18.25
C GLU A 528 13.77 16.89 -17.96
N GLY A 529 12.50 16.82 -17.59
CA GLY A 529 11.83 15.61 -17.13
C GLY A 529 11.87 15.47 -15.61
N ASP A 530 11.32 14.36 -15.12
CA ASP A 530 11.17 14.10 -13.68
C ASP A 530 12.53 13.75 -13.06
N ASP A 531 12.96 14.50 -12.03
CA ASP A 531 14.25 14.32 -11.37
C ASP A 531 14.12 13.82 -9.91
N TYR A 532 15.04 12.92 -9.51
CA TYR A 532 15.16 12.39 -8.16
C TYR A 532 16.39 12.99 -7.48
N LEU A 533 16.17 14.05 -6.70
CA LEU A 533 17.25 14.85 -6.13
C LEU A 533 17.40 14.55 -4.64
N VAL A 534 18.49 13.87 -4.25
CA VAL A 534 18.69 13.39 -2.88
C VAL A 534 19.88 14.06 -2.20
N GLY A 535 19.61 14.75 -1.08
CA GLY A 535 20.62 15.41 -0.27
C GLY A 535 20.62 14.94 1.19
N ILE A 536 21.82 14.83 1.78
CA ILE A 536 22.01 14.40 3.18
C ILE A 536 21.74 15.56 4.17
N GLY A 537 21.56 16.80 3.70
CA GLY A 537 21.07 17.91 4.51
C GLY A 537 21.63 19.28 4.12
N SER A 538 20.98 20.37 4.55
CA SER A 538 21.40 21.75 4.27
C SER A 538 21.55 22.08 2.77
N ASN A 539 20.95 21.30 1.89
CA ASN A 539 21.13 21.40 0.45
C ASN A 539 20.29 22.51 -0.17
N THR A 540 20.68 22.98 -1.35
CA THR A 540 19.84 23.85 -2.19
C THR A 540 19.46 23.09 -3.45
N PHE A 541 18.16 22.90 -3.66
CA PHE A 541 17.61 22.16 -4.79
C PHE A 541 16.94 23.09 -5.80
N THR A 542 17.16 22.81 -7.08
CA THR A 542 16.41 23.36 -8.21
C THR A 542 15.97 22.19 -9.08
N GLY A 543 14.66 21.95 -9.20
CA GLY A 543 14.10 20.81 -9.94
C GLY A 543 14.23 20.99 -11.45
N GLY A 544 13.62 22.05 -11.98
CA GLY A 544 13.60 22.32 -13.42
C GLY A 544 12.21 22.15 -14.04
N GLU A 545 12.15 21.50 -15.20
CA GLU A 545 10.89 21.16 -15.86
C GLU A 545 10.62 19.68 -15.63
N GLY A 546 9.48 19.32 -15.05
CA GLY A 546 9.18 17.92 -14.73
C GLY A 546 8.51 17.85 -13.38
N SER A 547 8.18 16.64 -12.96
CA SER A 547 7.65 16.34 -11.63
C SER A 547 8.80 15.84 -10.79
N ASP A 548 9.27 16.67 -9.87
CA ASP A 548 10.56 16.46 -9.18
C ASP A 548 10.39 15.96 -7.74
N LEU A 549 11.19 14.98 -7.33
CA LEU A 549 11.25 14.50 -5.95
C LEU A 549 12.48 15.09 -5.25
N PHE A 550 12.24 15.93 -4.25
CA PHE A 550 13.28 16.55 -3.43
C PHE A 550 13.42 15.84 -2.07
N VAL A 551 14.45 15.00 -1.89
CA VAL A 551 14.71 14.33 -0.60
C VAL A 551 15.67 15.20 0.23
N LEU A 552 15.12 15.81 1.29
CA LEU A 552 15.69 17.04 1.86
C LEU A 552 16.79 16.84 2.92
N SER A 553 16.84 15.68 3.60
CA SER A 553 17.90 15.32 4.57
C SER A 553 17.89 13.81 4.81
N TYR A 554 18.27 13.04 3.80
CA TYR A 554 18.20 11.57 3.86
C TYR A 554 19.03 11.00 5.03
N GLY A 555 18.38 10.15 5.85
CA GLY A 555 19.01 9.45 6.99
C GLY A 555 19.36 10.35 8.18
N THR A 556 18.56 11.39 8.43
CA THR A 556 18.71 12.25 9.61
C THR A 556 17.92 11.69 10.79
N SER A 557 18.60 11.40 11.91
CA SER A 557 17.94 10.97 13.15
C SER A 557 17.37 12.16 13.95
N ILE A 558 16.40 11.92 14.83
CA ILE A 558 15.89 12.95 15.78
C ILE A 558 16.93 13.45 16.77
N THR A 559 18.02 12.69 16.93
CA THR A 559 19.16 13.10 17.76
C THR A 559 20.10 14.05 17.01
N ASP A 560 20.00 14.08 15.68
CA ASP A 560 20.73 15.00 14.82
C ASP A 560 20.00 16.34 14.68
N VAL A 561 20.78 17.39 14.47
CA VAL A 561 20.20 18.69 14.13
C VAL A 561 19.71 18.60 12.69
N ILE A 562 18.39 18.59 12.49
CA ILE A 562 17.80 18.72 11.15
C ILE A 562 18.33 20.01 10.52
N THR A 563 19.18 19.85 9.50
CA THR A 563 19.73 20.99 8.76
C THR A 563 18.82 21.32 7.60
N ALA A 564 18.05 22.39 7.74
CA ALA A 564 17.05 22.80 6.76
C ALA A 564 17.63 22.96 5.33
N SER A 565 16.99 22.29 4.37
CA SER A 565 17.26 22.45 2.94
C SER A 565 16.40 23.54 2.32
N THR A 566 16.79 24.02 1.14
CA THR A 566 16.07 25.05 0.37
C THR A 566 15.66 24.50 -0.99
N VAL A 567 14.41 24.65 -1.39
CA VAL A 567 13.93 24.32 -2.74
C VAL A 567 13.53 25.61 -3.46
N THR A 568 14.06 25.83 -4.66
CA THR A 568 13.98 27.14 -5.31
C THR A 568 12.79 27.33 -6.24
N ASP A 569 12.18 26.25 -6.72
CA ASP A 569 11.22 26.24 -7.82
C ASP A 569 10.08 25.22 -7.68
N PHE A 570 9.81 24.77 -6.45
CA PHE A 570 8.76 23.81 -6.14
C PHE A 570 7.39 24.18 -6.75
N GLN A 571 6.75 23.23 -7.43
CA GLN A 571 5.45 23.34 -8.08
C GLN A 571 4.42 22.42 -7.40
N VAL A 572 3.38 23.02 -6.80
CA VAL A 572 2.33 22.25 -6.09
C VAL A 572 1.53 21.38 -7.06
N GLY A 573 1.28 20.14 -6.66
CA GLY A 573 0.54 19.16 -7.46
C GLY A 573 1.36 18.56 -8.60
N GLN A 574 2.65 18.89 -8.69
CA GLN A 574 3.58 18.34 -9.65
C GLN A 574 4.80 17.75 -8.91
N ASP A 575 5.46 18.55 -8.08
CA ASP A 575 6.64 18.14 -7.32
C ASP A 575 6.27 17.54 -5.96
N LYS A 576 7.18 16.71 -5.42
CA LYS A 576 7.05 16.11 -4.07
C LYS A 576 8.26 16.38 -3.19
N LEU A 577 8.01 16.50 -1.89
CA LEU A 577 9.05 16.55 -0.85
C LEU A 577 9.22 15.18 -0.21
N GLY A 578 10.41 14.61 -0.31
CA GLY A 578 10.78 13.36 0.31
C GLY A 578 11.32 13.52 1.74
N PHE A 579 10.65 12.89 2.70
CA PHE A 579 11.15 12.62 4.04
C PHE A 579 11.44 11.13 4.18
N ILE A 580 12.66 10.76 3.75
CA ILE A 580 13.10 9.36 3.72
C ILE A 580 14.11 9.12 4.84
N GLY A 581 13.88 8.07 5.65
CA GLY A 581 14.77 7.71 6.76
C GLY A 581 14.82 8.78 7.84
N PHE A 582 13.64 9.31 8.22
CA PHE A 582 13.48 10.25 9.32
C PHE A 582 12.89 9.51 10.53
N ASP A 583 13.71 9.24 11.54
CA ASP A 583 13.25 8.58 12.77
C ASP A 583 12.09 9.33 13.47
N ALA A 584 11.99 10.66 13.27
CA ALA A 584 10.89 11.49 13.80
C ALA A 584 9.51 11.07 13.27
N LEU A 585 9.49 10.38 12.14
CA LEU A 585 8.31 9.98 11.41
C LEU A 585 8.09 8.46 11.46
N SER A 586 8.75 7.75 12.37
CA SER A 586 8.62 6.28 12.50
C SER A 586 7.19 5.83 12.85
N GLU A 587 6.44 6.67 13.58
CA GLU A 587 5.02 6.45 13.91
C GLU A 587 4.11 7.39 13.08
N PHE A 588 4.58 7.91 11.95
CA PHE A 588 3.78 8.83 11.13
C PHE A 588 2.67 8.08 10.41
N ASP A 589 1.44 8.54 10.62
CA ASP A 589 0.26 8.09 9.90
C ASP A 589 -0.51 9.33 9.44
N PRO A 590 -0.68 9.56 8.12
CA PRO A 590 -1.37 10.72 7.60
C PRO A 590 -2.88 10.69 7.86
N GLU A 591 -3.49 9.53 8.07
CA GLU A 591 -4.91 9.33 8.32
C GLU A 591 -5.27 9.54 9.80
N VAL A 592 -4.31 9.37 10.70
CA VAL A 592 -4.50 9.63 12.14
C VAL A 592 -4.14 11.08 12.47
N VAL A 593 -5.17 11.89 12.78
CA VAL A 593 -5.05 13.34 13.08
C VAL A 593 -3.95 13.68 14.10
N ALA A 594 -3.72 12.82 15.11
CA ALA A 594 -2.67 13.06 16.10
C ALA A 594 -1.26 12.88 15.53
N LEU A 595 -1.08 11.93 14.61
CA LEU A 595 0.20 11.53 14.03
C LEU A 595 0.56 12.38 12.81
N SER A 596 -0.43 12.85 12.05
CA SER A 596 -0.22 13.78 10.92
C SER A 596 0.27 15.17 11.36
N SER A 597 0.06 15.56 12.62
CA SER A 597 0.47 16.87 13.17
C SER A 597 1.98 17.05 13.37
N VAL A 598 2.77 15.98 13.21
CA VAL A 598 4.25 16.00 13.34
C VAL A 598 4.89 16.84 12.21
N ILE A 599 4.27 16.86 11.03
CA ILE A 599 4.66 17.75 9.92
C ILE A 599 3.80 19.01 10.00
N SER A 600 4.43 20.18 10.05
CA SER A 600 3.73 21.46 10.11
C SER A 600 4.33 22.49 9.15
N GLN A 601 3.52 23.47 8.78
CA GLN A 601 3.84 24.47 7.77
C GLN A 601 3.78 25.88 8.36
N GLY A 602 4.61 26.78 7.86
CA GLY A 602 4.64 28.18 8.25
C GLY A 602 5.05 29.09 7.10
N VAL A 603 4.86 30.40 7.25
CA VAL A 603 5.28 31.39 6.24
C VAL A 603 6.38 32.30 6.77
N SER A 604 7.40 32.52 5.96
CA SER A 604 8.51 33.43 6.26
C SER A 604 8.74 34.38 5.08
N GLY A 605 8.11 35.55 5.11
CA GLY A 605 8.17 36.49 3.99
C GLY A 605 7.38 35.98 2.78
N ASP A 606 8.06 35.74 1.66
CA ASP A 606 7.45 35.19 0.43
C ASP A 606 7.56 33.65 0.37
N ASP A 607 8.24 33.04 1.35
CA ASP A 607 8.59 31.62 1.34
C ASP A 607 7.65 30.79 2.23
N LEU A 608 7.40 29.54 1.82
CA LEU A 608 6.75 28.53 2.65
C LEU A 608 7.83 27.73 3.39
N THR A 609 7.62 27.45 4.67
CA THR A 609 8.57 26.73 5.55
C THR A 609 7.92 25.47 6.07
N ILE A 610 8.67 24.36 6.04
CA ILE A 610 8.21 23.05 6.49
C ILE A 610 8.97 22.65 7.73
N PHE A 611 8.25 22.20 8.75
CA PHE A 611 8.78 21.75 10.02
C PHE A 611 8.42 20.29 10.26
N VAL A 612 9.36 19.52 10.81
CA VAL A 612 9.17 18.14 11.28
C VAL A 612 9.50 18.13 12.77
N ASP A 613 8.54 17.70 13.60
CA ASP A 613 8.62 17.76 15.07
C ASP A 613 9.09 19.13 15.61
N GLY A 614 8.57 20.20 14.98
CA GLY A 614 8.90 21.59 15.33
C GLY A 614 10.31 22.08 14.95
N GLN A 615 11.14 21.25 14.30
CA GLN A 615 12.41 21.66 13.70
C GLN A 615 12.22 22.03 12.22
N LEU A 616 12.90 23.08 11.75
CA LEU A 616 12.80 23.49 10.35
C LEU A 616 13.50 22.48 9.45
N ALA A 617 12.75 21.84 8.55
CA ALA A 617 13.26 20.84 7.60
C ALA A 617 13.47 21.42 6.19
N ALA A 618 12.59 22.33 5.76
CA ALA A 618 12.64 22.90 4.41
C ALA A 618 12.22 24.36 4.35
N THR A 619 12.78 25.10 3.38
CA THR A 619 12.26 26.39 2.91
C THR A 619 12.00 26.32 1.41
N LEU A 620 10.76 26.55 0.99
CA LEU A 620 10.32 26.58 -0.40
C LEU A 620 10.19 28.03 -0.85
N THR A 621 11.15 28.48 -1.65
CA THR A 621 11.30 29.92 -1.88
C THR A 621 10.22 30.47 -2.79
N GLY A 622 9.59 31.58 -2.41
CA GLY A 622 8.55 32.25 -3.18
C GLY A 622 7.19 31.53 -3.24
N LEU A 623 7.07 30.33 -2.67
CA LEU A 623 5.87 29.49 -2.79
C LEU A 623 4.67 30.07 -2.02
N ALA A 624 4.88 30.65 -0.84
CA ALA A 624 3.79 31.29 -0.09
C ALA A 624 3.20 32.46 -0.90
N ALA A 625 4.04 33.23 -1.59
CA ALA A 625 3.60 34.31 -2.46
C ALA A 625 2.84 33.81 -3.71
N SER A 626 3.24 32.68 -4.32
CA SER A 626 2.54 32.12 -5.48
C SER A 626 1.18 31.53 -5.10
N LEU A 627 1.08 30.91 -3.92
CA LEU A 627 -0.17 30.38 -3.37
C LEU A 627 -1.06 31.46 -2.74
N SER A 628 -0.56 32.70 -2.62
CA SER A 628 -1.27 33.81 -1.95
C SER A 628 -1.61 33.56 -0.48
N ILE A 629 -0.77 32.77 0.22
CA ILE A 629 -0.94 32.41 1.63
C ILE A 629 -0.46 33.57 2.53
N GLY A 630 -1.16 33.81 3.64
CA GLY A 630 -0.87 34.88 4.61
C GLY A 630 0.25 34.56 5.60
N GLU A 631 0.39 35.36 6.68
CA GLU A 631 1.40 35.12 7.73
C GLU A 631 1.13 33.86 8.58
N ALA A 632 -0.01 33.20 8.40
CA ALA A 632 -0.38 31.94 9.04
C ALA A 632 -0.88 30.98 7.95
N VAL A 633 -0.53 29.70 8.10
CA VAL A 633 -0.98 28.59 7.26
C VAL A 633 -2.13 27.94 8.03
N ASP A 634 -3.37 28.11 7.57
CA ASP A 634 -4.50 27.35 8.10
C ASP A 634 -4.42 25.90 7.57
N PRO A 635 -4.98 24.88 8.27
CA PRO A 635 -5.11 23.53 7.73
C PRO A 635 -5.90 23.60 6.42
N GLY A 636 -5.23 23.32 5.29
CA GLY A 636 -5.79 23.46 3.94
C GLY A 636 -5.27 24.66 3.11
N GLU A 637 -4.62 25.65 3.73
CA GLU A 637 -3.92 26.73 3.03
C GLU A 637 -2.41 26.43 2.98
N GLY A 638 -1.97 25.49 2.14
CA GLY A 638 -0.57 25.09 2.06
C GLY A 638 -0.33 23.92 1.09
N LEU A 639 0.62 23.06 1.43
CA LEU A 639 0.81 21.76 0.79
C LEU A 639 -0.13 20.71 1.39
N ASN A 640 -0.65 19.81 0.57
CA ASN A 640 -1.40 18.63 1.02
C ASN A 640 -0.40 17.54 1.45
N LEU A 641 -0.60 16.92 2.63
CA LEU A 641 0.28 15.89 3.15
C LEU A 641 0.38 14.66 2.24
N LEU A 642 -0.74 14.19 1.68
CA LEU A 642 -0.79 13.00 0.83
C LEU A 642 -0.28 13.29 -0.59
N ASP A 643 -0.57 14.48 -1.13
CA ASP A 643 -0.20 14.80 -2.52
C ASP A 643 1.22 15.35 -2.67
N SER A 644 1.68 16.15 -1.69
CA SER A 644 2.91 16.94 -1.80
C SER A 644 4.11 16.33 -1.08
N PHE A 645 3.89 15.29 -0.26
CA PHE A 645 4.96 14.66 0.51
C PHE A 645 5.06 13.18 0.19
N PHE A 646 6.29 12.68 0.25
CA PHE A 646 6.62 11.27 0.22
C PHE A 646 7.35 10.96 1.52
N VAL A 647 6.70 10.19 2.39
CA VAL A 647 7.25 9.82 3.70
C VAL A 647 7.50 8.32 3.68
N SER A 648 8.74 7.93 3.96
CA SER A 648 9.12 6.53 4.12
C SER A 648 10.21 6.44 5.18
N ASN A 649 10.09 5.49 6.10
CA ASN A 649 11.14 5.21 7.06
C ASN A 649 11.61 3.77 6.85
N PRO A 650 12.44 3.51 5.83
CA PRO A 650 12.88 2.15 5.55
C PRO A 650 13.54 1.62 6.82
N SER A 651 13.11 0.44 7.28
CA SER A 651 13.56 -0.14 8.55
C SER A 651 15.09 -0.11 8.67
N ASP A 652 15.59 -0.15 9.91
CA ASP A 652 17.02 -0.27 10.15
C ASP A 652 17.60 -1.61 9.62
N GLY A 653 16.76 -2.52 9.12
CA GLY A 653 17.13 -3.87 8.71
C GLY A 653 17.58 -4.69 9.92
N GLY A 654 17.00 -4.41 11.09
CA GLY A 654 17.27 -5.09 12.33
C GLY A 654 16.94 -6.57 12.24
N GLU A 655 17.92 -7.37 11.80
CA GLU A 655 18.07 -8.74 12.27
C GLU A 655 18.00 -8.69 13.80
N VAL A 656 16.86 -9.17 14.30
CA VAL A 656 16.57 -9.30 15.72
C VAL A 656 17.57 -10.31 16.32
N SER A 657 18.78 -9.84 16.66
CA SER A 657 19.55 -10.47 17.73
C SER A 657 19.00 -9.94 19.04
N GLU A 658 17.87 -10.52 19.48
CA GLU A 658 17.39 -10.39 20.86
C GLU A 658 18.52 -10.76 21.85
N GLY A 659 19.15 -9.74 22.41
CA GLY A 659 20.10 -9.81 23.52
C GLY A 659 19.87 -8.60 24.41
N GLY A 660 18.97 -8.75 25.39
CA GLY A 660 18.40 -7.64 26.15
C GLY A 660 19.36 -6.81 27.02
N GLU A 661 18.84 -5.67 27.42
CA GLU A 661 19.43 -4.61 28.24
C GLU A 661 20.22 -5.09 29.48
N ASP A 662 21.54 -5.22 29.30
CA ASP A 662 22.66 -4.90 30.21
C ASP A 662 23.87 -4.68 29.25
N PRO A 663 25.07 -4.20 29.63
CA PRO A 663 26.20 -4.13 28.69
C PRO A 663 26.62 -5.57 28.38
N ALA A 664 25.99 -6.18 27.38
CA ALA A 664 26.23 -7.52 26.95
C ALA A 664 27.43 -7.45 26.01
N ASP A 665 28.52 -8.11 26.40
CA ASP A 665 29.69 -8.31 25.56
C ASP A 665 29.25 -8.73 24.14
N ILE A 666 29.73 -8.03 23.13
CA ILE A 666 29.47 -8.34 21.72
C ILE A 666 30.44 -9.43 21.33
N VAL A 667 29.94 -10.65 21.14
CA VAL A 667 30.77 -11.84 21.00
C VAL A 667 30.55 -12.51 19.64
N GLY A 668 31.62 -12.58 18.85
CA GLY A 668 31.71 -13.32 17.60
C GLY A 668 31.85 -14.83 17.79
N THR A 669 32.21 -15.51 16.72
CA THR A 669 32.24 -16.96 16.60
C THR A 669 33.67 -17.48 16.38
N SER A 670 33.83 -18.77 16.09
CA SER A 670 35.13 -19.31 15.66
C SER A 670 35.33 -19.25 14.14
N GLY A 671 34.49 -18.49 13.43
CA GLY A 671 34.51 -18.25 11.98
C GLY A 671 34.88 -16.80 11.66
N ALA A 672 34.84 -16.41 10.39
CA ALA A 672 35.06 -15.02 10.00
C ALA A 672 33.76 -14.23 10.20
N ASP A 673 33.82 -13.18 11.01
CA ASP A 673 32.65 -12.41 11.44
C ASP A 673 32.76 -10.92 11.06
N VAL A 674 31.62 -10.25 10.99
CA VAL A 674 31.52 -8.79 10.93
C VAL A 674 30.74 -8.34 12.17
N LEU A 675 31.41 -7.63 13.07
CA LEU A 675 30.87 -7.21 14.36
C LEU A 675 30.76 -5.70 14.42
N TYR A 676 29.62 -5.23 14.92
CA TYR A 676 29.32 -3.82 15.14
C TYR A 676 29.08 -3.59 16.63
N GLY A 677 29.80 -2.62 17.18
CA GLY A 677 29.47 -1.96 18.43
C GLY A 677 28.20 -1.13 18.31
N THR A 678 27.93 -0.39 19.35
CA THR A 678 26.78 0.49 19.51
C THR A 678 27.27 1.94 19.59
N ILE A 679 26.38 2.85 19.95
CA ILE A 679 26.76 4.24 20.26
C ILE A 679 27.22 4.44 21.72
N ASN A 680 27.29 3.35 22.48
CA ASN A 680 27.71 3.32 23.88
C ASN A 680 29.05 2.60 24.01
N ASN A 681 29.65 2.64 25.20
CA ASN A 681 30.89 1.92 25.47
C ASN A 681 30.67 0.41 25.43
N ASP A 682 31.34 -0.26 24.50
CA ASP A 682 31.20 -1.69 24.25
C ASP A 682 32.43 -2.50 24.60
N VAL A 683 32.21 -3.80 24.77
CA VAL A 683 33.27 -4.81 24.86
C VAL A 683 33.03 -5.82 23.75
N ILE A 684 33.95 -5.88 22.79
CA ILE A 684 33.78 -6.64 21.55
C ILE A 684 34.85 -7.73 21.44
N PHE A 685 34.42 -8.97 21.23
CA PHE A 685 35.27 -10.15 21.10
C PHE A 685 35.04 -10.84 19.75
N GLY A 686 36.00 -10.74 18.82
CA GLY A 686 36.00 -11.46 17.54
C GLY A 686 36.15 -12.98 17.68
N MET A 687 36.72 -13.42 18.81
CA MET A 687 36.97 -14.83 19.14
C MET A 687 38.00 -15.51 18.23
N GLY A 688 37.67 -15.94 17.03
CA GLY A 688 38.72 -16.32 16.10
C GLY A 688 38.22 -16.59 14.70
N GLY A 689 38.99 -16.20 13.70
CA GLY A 689 38.40 -15.93 12.41
C GLY A 689 39.30 -15.08 11.56
N SER A 690 38.69 -14.25 10.74
CA SER A 690 39.37 -13.14 10.08
C SER A 690 38.32 -12.05 10.01
N ASP A 691 38.29 -11.27 11.06
CA ASP A 691 37.09 -10.56 11.47
C ASP A 691 37.17 -9.08 11.08
N TYR A 692 36.02 -8.47 10.86
CA TYR A 692 35.88 -7.03 10.70
C TYR A 692 35.10 -6.50 11.90
N ILE A 693 35.76 -5.74 12.77
CA ILE A 693 35.18 -5.26 14.02
C ILE A 693 35.16 -3.74 14.03
N TYR A 694 33.97 -3.18 14.24
CA TYR A 694 33.71 -1.74 14.26
C TYR A 694 33.15 -1.34 15.64
N GLY A 695 33.87 -0.56 16.44
CA GLY A 695 33.42 -0.05 17.74
C GLY A 695 32.28 0.97 17.64
N LEU A 696 32.32 1.79 16.58
CA LEU A 696 31.40 2.90 16.32
C LEU A 696 31.60 4.11 17.24
N ALA A 697 30.77 4.34 18.24
CA ALA A 697 30.91 5.50 19.13
C ALA A 697 30.84 5.06 20.59
N GLY A 698 31.63 5.68 21.46
CA GLY A 698 31.79 5.20 22.83
C GLY A 698 33.25 4.94 23.14
N ASP A 699 33.59 4.67 24.41
CA ASP A 699 34.94 4.22 24.76
C ASP A 699 34.96 2.68 24.76
N ASP A 700 35.45 2.09 23.68
CA ASP A 700 35.29 0.65 23.41
C ASP A 700 36.51 -0.18 23.80
N VAL A 701 36.28 -1.46 24.10
CA VAL A 701 37.33 -2.47 24.29
C VAL A 701 37.18 -3.53 23.19
N ILE A 702 38.16 -3.59 22.28
CA ILE A 702 38.09 -4.44 21.09
C ILE A 702 39.18 -5.50 21.13
N ASP A 703 38.78 -6.76 21.19
CA ASP A 703 39.63 -7.94 21.07
C ASP A 703 39.28 -8.69 19.78
N GLY A 704 40.18 -8.63 18.79
CA GLY A 704 40.02 -9.36 17.52
C GLY A 704 39.98 -10.87 17.69
N GLY A 705 40.52 -11.40 18.79
CA GLY A 705 40.67 -12.84 18.96
C GLY A 705 41.76 -13.40 18.06
N ALA A 706 41.67 -14.68 17.70
CA ALA A 706 42.70 -15.37 16.92
C ALA A 706 42.41 -15.32 15.42
N GLY A 707 43.21 -14.60 14.63
CA GLY A 707 42.83 -14.43 13.24
C GLY A 707 43.73 -13.53 12.42
N LEU A 708 43.16 -13.07 11.30
CA LEU A 708 43.63 -11.88 10.61
C LEU A 708 42.49 -10.87 10.70
N ASP A 709 42.62 -9.93 11.61
CA ASP A 709 41.47 -9.13 12.03
C ASP A 709 41.66 -7.67 11.65
N HIS A 710 40.55 -7.03 11.29
CA HIS A 710 40.45 -5.64 10.86
C HIS A 710 39.65 -4.89 11.91
N LEU A 711 40.33 -4.10 12.72
CA LEU A 711 39.76 -3.43 13.88
C LEU A 711 39.64 -1.92 13.61
N TYR A 712 38.47 -1.39 13.95
CA TYR A 712 38.10 0.02 13.84
C TYR A 712 37.50 0.45 15.17
N GLY A 713 38.12 1.42 15.85
CA GLY A 713 37.62 1.94 17.12
C GLY A 713 36.42 2.85 16.92
N GLY A 714 36.52 3.75 15.94
CA GLY A 714 35.51 4.78 15.70
C GLY A 714 35.75 6.01 16.57
N ALA A 715 34.70 6.53 17.22
CA ALA A 715 34.71 7.78 17.95
C ALA A 715 34.66 7.55 19.47
N GLY A 716 35.76 7.87 20.15
CA GLY A 716 35.85 7.78 21.61
C GLY A 716 37.28 7.50 22.03
N ALA A 717 37.48 7.04 23.26
CA ALA A 717 38.79 6.59 23.73
C ALA A 717 38.86 5.06 23.77
N ASP A 718 39.34 4.46 22.68
CA ASP A 718 39.23 3.01 22.46
C ASP A 718 40.46 2.25 22.94
N SER A 719 40.26 0.98 23.28
CA SER A 719 41.29 0.07 23.77
C SER A 719 41.34 -1.19 22.90
N PHE A 720 42.41 -1.35 22.13
CA PHE A 720 42.63 -2.53 21.30
C PHE A 720 43.49 -3.56 22.04
N VAL A 721 42.97 -4.78 22.20
CA VAL A 721 43.66 -5.84 22.92
C VAL A 721 44.71 -6.50 22.02
N PHE A 722 45.92 -6.63 22.54
CA PHE A 722 47.02 -7.39 21.92
C PHE A 722 47.51 -8.47 22.88
N ALA A 723 47.33 -9.73 22.50
CA ALA A 723 47.64 -10.89 23.32
C ALA A 723 48.41 -11.96 22.52
N LEU A 724 48.93 -12.98 23.20
CA LEU A 724 49.56 -14.12 22.53
C LEU A 724 48.49 -15.01 21.90
N GLY A 725 48.64 -15.30 20.61
CA GLY A 725 47.69 -16.11 19.84
C GLY A 725 46.62 -15.32 19.08
N THR A 726 46.67 -13.98 19.06
CA THR A 726 45.74 -13.17 18.27
C THR A 726 46.06 -13.20 16.77
N GLY A 727 47.30 -13.50 16.37
CA GLY A 727 47.63 -13.61 14.95
C GLY A 727 48.07 -12.29 14.32
N LEU A 728 47.34 -11.80 13.31
CA LEU A 728 47.71 -10.59 12.54
C LEU A 728 46.57 -9.56 12.51
N ASP A 729 46.74 -8.49 13.27
CA ASP A 729 45.69 -7.48 13.44
C ASP A 729 46.03 -6.18 12.72
N PHE A 730 45.03 -5.55 12.12
CA PHE A 730 45.12 -4.24 11.49
C PHE A 730 44.20 -3.27 12.20
N ILE A 731 44.78 -2.26 12.86
CA ILE A 731 44.04 -1.11 13.38
C ILE A 731 44.17 0.02 12.35
N THR A 732 43.05 0.54 11.88
CA THR A 732 43.03 1.44 10.72
C THR A 732 42.85 2.92 11.09
N ASP A 733 42.34 3.20 12.28
CA ASP A 733 41.91 4.53 12.75
C ASP A 733 42.54 4.98 14.08
N PHE A 734 43.54 4.25 14.59
CA PHE A 734 44.21 4.55 15.87
C PHE A 734 44.60 6.04 16.04
N GLU A 735 43.95 6.73 16.98
CA GLU A 735 44.19 8.12 17.33
C GLU A 735 45.19 8.24 18.49
N ASN A 736 46.39 8.73 18.18
CA ASN A 736 47.47 8.85 19.17
C ASN A 736 47.11 9.81 20.33
N GLY A 737 47.22 9.33 21.56
CA GLY A 737 46.91 10.08 22.78
C GLY A 737 45.42 10.10 23.17
N THR A 738 44.58 9.46 22.38
CA THR A 738 43.16 9.17 22.69
C THR A 738 43.00 7.66 22.90
N ASP A 739 43.42 6.87 21.91
CA ASP A 739 43.31 5.41 21.93
C ASP A 739 44.49 4.74 22.63
N MET A 740 44.25 3.51 23.04
CA MET A 740 45.16 2.72 23.86
C MET A 740 45.33 1.31 23.30
N ILE A 741 46.51 0.72 23.53
CA ILE A 741 46.79 -0.69 23.24
C ILE A 741 46.89 -1.43 24.56
N GLN A 742 45.98 -2.37 24.79
CA GLN A 742 45.98 -3.20 25.98
C GLN A 742 46.83 -4.44 25.75
N LEU A 743 47.92 -4.58 26.50
CA LEU A 743 48.73 -5.80 26.48
C LEU A 743 48.15 -6.81 27.46
N ASP A 744 47.52 -7.88 26.95
CA ASP A 744 47.00 -8.97 27.78
C ASP A 744 48.02 -10.13 27.84
N GLY A 745 48.50 -10.43 29.04
CA GLY A 745 49.49 -11.49 29.26
C GLY A 745 50.86 -11.28 28.61
N ILE A 746 51.15 -10.10 28.05
CA ILE A 746 52.42 -9.71 27.41
C ILE A 746 53.10 -8.59 28.21
N SER A 747 54.42 -8.72 28.46
CA SER A 747 55.19 -7.62 29.03
C SER A 747 55.61 -6.63 27.95
N PHE A 748 55.58 -5.34 28.25
CA PHE A 748 56.11 -4.30 27.36
C PHE A 748 57.60 -4.51 26.98
N ASP A 749 58.37 -5.15 27.86
CA ASP A 749 59.78 -5.49 27.57
C ASP A 749 59.91 -6.61 26.51
N ASP A 750 58.82 -7.36 26.26
CA ASP A 750 58.77 -8.50 25.33
C ASP A 750 58.21 -8.13 23.94
N ILE A 751 57.69 -6.91 23.77
CA ILE A 751 57.24 -6.43 22.45
C ILE A 751 58.36 -5.74 21.67
N ILE A 752 58.30 -5.84 20.35
CA ILE A 752 59.15 -5.10 19.43
C ILE A 752 58.28 -4.14 18.62
N ILE A 753 58.52 -2.85 18.77
CA ILE A 753 57.88 -1.78 17.99
C ILE A 753 58.85 -1.31 16.91
N GLN A 754 58.43 -1.37 15.66
CA GLN A 754 59.27 -0.98 14.52
C GLN A 754 58.46 -0.40 13.37
N THR A 755 59.14 0.34 12.50
CA THR A 755 58.46 0.98 11.36
C THR A 755 58.04 -0.08 10.37
N TYR A 756 56.78 -0.01 9.95
CA TYR A 756 56.24 -0.83 8.88
C TYR A 756 55.82 0.08 7.72
N ARG A 757 56.35 -0.19 6.53
CA ARG A 757 56.14 0.65 5.33
C ARG A 757 56.48 2.14 5.59
N THR A 758 55.80 3.08 4.92
CA THR A 758 56.15 4.51 4.93
C THR A 758 55.61 5.29 6.12
N ALA A 759 54.48 4.87 6.70
CA ALA A 759 53.78 5.62 7.76
C ALA A 759 53.13 4.72 8.83
N ASP A 760 53.28 3.40 8.77
CA ASP A 760 52.62 2.48 9.69
C ASP A 760 53.59 2.01 10.79
N THR A 761 53.04 1.54 11.91
CA THR A 761 53.78 0.95 13.01
C THR A 761 53.44 -0.52 13.14
N LEU A 762 54.46 -1.37 13.26
CA LEU A 762 54.30 -2.78 13.59
C LEU A 762 54.75 -3.02 15.03
N ILE A 763 53.83 -3.59 15.81
CA ILE A 763 54.04 -4.13 17.14
C ILE A 763 54.06 -5.65 17.00
N SER A 764 55.02 -6.32 17.64
CA SER A 764 55.16 -7.76 17.53
C SER A 764 55.57 -8.40 18.85
N ALA A 765 54.98 -9.56 19.14
CA ALA A 765 55.29 -10.40 20.29
C ALA A 765 55.31 -11.86 19.85
N GLY A 766 56.49 -12.46 19.73
CA GLY A 766 56.60 -13.83 19.19
C GLY A 766 56.20 -13.92 17.72
N ASP A 767 55.15 -14.69 17.42
CA ASP A 767 54.59 -14.85 16.07
C ASP A 767 53.38 -13.91 15.81
N ASP A 768 52.88 -13.22 16.84
CA ASP A 768 51.73 -12.31 16.76
C ASP A 768 52.16 -10.89 16.37
N LEU A 769 51.33 -10.23 15.55
CA LEU A 769 51.63 -8.97 14.87
C LEU A 769 50.41 -8.05 14.93
N MET A 770 50.60 -6.80 15.37
CA MET A 770 49.58 -5.75 15.29
C MET A 770 50.14 -4.57 14.47
N ILE A 771 49.39 -4.15 13.45
CA ILE A 771 49.77 -3.07 12.55
C ILE A 771 48.84 -1.88 12.76
N LEU A 772 49.40 -0.78 13.24
CA LEU A 772 48.72 0.52 13.30
C LEU A 772 48.93 1.24 11.98
N ARG A 773 47.88 1.38 11.17
CA ARG A 773 47.97 2.05 9.86
C ARG A 773 47.96 3.56 10.04
N GLY A 774 48.82 4.25 9.30
CA GLY A 774 48.89 5.72 9.35
C GLY A 774 49.56 6.29 10.62
N THR A 775 49.86 5.47 11.62
CA THR A 775 50.55 5.87 12.86
C THR A 775 52.05 5.65 12.75
N ALA A 776 52.85 6.73 12.87
CA ALA A 776 54.31 6.62 12.81
C ALA A 776 54.89 6.13 14.14
N VAL A 777 55.95 5.33 14.10
CA VAL A 777 56.62 4.78 15.31
C VAL A 777 57.11 5.86 16.28
N ALA A 778 57.39 7.06 15.78
CA ALA A 778 57.82 8.17 16.62
C ALA A 778 56.69 8.71 17.51
N ASP A 779 55.44 8.43 17.12
CA ASP A 779 54.22 8.89 17.78
C ASP A 779 53.72 7.84 18.80
N VAL A 780 54.11 6.57 18.66
CA VAL A 780 53.82 5.50 19.62
C VAL A 780 54.85 5.49 20.76
N THR A 781 54.38 5.72 21.97
CA THR A 781 55.14 5.83 23.21
C THR A 781 54.67 4.81 24.25
N VAL A 782 55.32 4.78 25.41
CA VAL A 782 54.90 3.92 26.52
C VAL A 782 53.55 4.35 27.13
N ASP A 783 53.13 5.59 26.89
CA ASP A 783 51.89 6.14 27.44
C ASP A 783 50.65 5.63 26.67
N ASP A 784 50.84 5.04 25.48
CA ASP A 784 49.78 4.50 24.62
C ASP A 784 49.47 3.02 24.93
N PHE A 785 50.02 2.48 26.03
CA PHE A 785 49.86 1.09 26.42
C PHE A 785 49.26 0.93 27.82
N ILE A 786 48.33 -0.04 27.95
CA ILE A 786 47.76 -0.50 29.21
C ILE A 786 48.44 -1.82 29.60
N PHE A 787 48.91 -1.92 30.86
CA PHE A 787 49.80 -3.00 31.34
C PHE A 787 49.18 -3.95 32.39
N ASP A 788 47.87 -3.89 32.64
CA ASP A 788 47.24 -4.59 33.76
C ASP A 788 46.08 -5.49 33.31
N ASP A 789 46.11 -6.76 33.74
CA ASP A 789 45.09 -7.80 33.55
C ASP A 789 43.77 -7.51 34.32
N ALA A 790 43.53 -6.26 34.72
CA ALA A 790 42.54 -5.90 35.75
C ALA A 790 41.13 -5.60 35.23
N PHE A 791 40.91 -5.66 33.90
CA PHE A 791 39.59 -5.39 33.30
C PHE A 791 38.83 -6.63 32.81
N MET A 792 39.41 -7.83 32.90
CA MET A 792 38.78 -9.06 32.40
C MET A 792 38.56 -10.07 33.54
N VAL A 793 37.42 -10.00 34.21
CA VAL A 793 36.93 -11.09 35.06
C VAL A 793 35.57 -11.54 34.54
N VAL A 794 35.60 -12.70 33.87
CA VAL A 794 34.51 -13.61 33.46
C VAL A 794 33.24 -13.56 34.30
#